data_AF-A0AAD5R1S6-F1
#
_entry.id   AF-A0AAD5R1S6-F1
#
_cell.length_a   1.000
_cell.length_b   1.000
_cell.length_c   1.000
_cell.angle_alpha   90.00
_cell.angle_beta   90.00
_cell.angle_gamma   90.00
#
_symmetry.space_group_name_H-M   'P 1'
#
loop_
_entity.id
_entity.type
_entity.pdbx_description
1 polymer ?
#
loop_
_entity_poly.entity_id
_entity_poly.type
_entity_poly.pdbx_seq_one_letter_code
_entity_poly.pdbx_strand_id
1 'polypeptide(L)'
;MDFWVYRLANVSKLHISDGTWRHVCSKASTSLQKLAKIAFFVHKLHMVYLQELDLKALLMEAYYKGQQELLFVVPFIAKILFSCGKTQLFGATCAWIRSILKVLAELHNEPDLKINLKFEIEVLCKELSVDLESLPVEGLLKDTDRLVRVTQQLSDLKTLSQPDQANSSPVPGQMRHAPDSMSLPGVDTKPSTPNPESESTSTLIDAGAVIMPPLHFAYHDINVTSYEGLIPHIKFQLSLPLFQLHPQMKHHVRPALTQAIKELIGPVTERALKIAMIVTETLVRKDFALDPDENNMKKSAFHMMRAMTAAMAMITCRDPLAGTMASLLQQSFSNSLRTSNTELSKMIDEAARTITQDNIELTTNFIVKTACEKAAAELEKRLDAESARRVAVRREGSEWHDATMKKIQAELPPRIAIQVGPTKKEHLAIYEQFSSRICGFKPTVSDESTASMMEAVNRTMTMPESVKEVEQLTQQLTSIIKEVDVTMQAQPNPSNKAYQGVGAIRDLLSQLATNPRDSITVVNLITRSVEHLLHAYHVDSTSKALDVEWARRLRDLFIGVCRVLLTQFTIVDLSRRITGSIINVRMDYKWNVEAIEVLLKHQLVQAPVFDQHLAHVMDGGSNVEATLFAQRFFRVIGSNDASRIPVIKEAFPATYEQLLKIQQMQAMLRHQAAAASTGEPNLDSPLGPSAIDPIIAASASGVVPPALPASVEEPGMSDKVELILREWISLCYAPMTQRNPKEALFQMIVMMHEHGVLSGDEKISQFIRMCTEMCVDVALRLLKTDATSPVSQTNIVRQRCYYTLDAFVKLMALMIKYSDGGNTTPSGVSKIALLKKVLHIITSVLHVDHEVRRAEFNAMPYHRILITLFIELTTSDGSNLEPIAWSIIEAFGQNALFLLQPRRCPSFAYAWLDFVGHRAVIGALLGGNGFAENVDPMKTSAMYTQLLICHLKFLAPFLRNIQLPKSIAVLYKGTLRVLLVILHDFPELLCEYHYVIIDTIPPNCVQLRNLVLSAYPRNMRLPDPFALNFKQVDSIPEMAVEPKSNLNMASIIPDSIRLPLDAYLRTRSAVDFLSTLPGMLQISETPGSKYNSTVMNAMVLYVGMKAIESLHERRQRISIHTIAHTAFMDIFQNLAVQLCTEGRYLLFNAIANQLRYPNAHTHYFSCVFLFLFLNSDHDAIQEQITRILFERLVALRPHPWGLLITFIELIKNPVYNFWKYEFTRCAPEIERLFQNVANTCVTARQPDSEVSKA
;
A
#
# COMPACT_ATOMS: atom_id res chain seq x y z
N MET A 1 -12.16 18.95 -31.41
CA MET A 1 -10.81 18.48 -31.00
C MET A 1 -10.55 18.74 -29.51
N ASP A 2 -11.39 19.53 -28.84
CA ASP A 2 -11.30 19.82 -27.39
C ASP A 2 -11.79 18.68 -26.48
N PHE A 3 -12.46 17.69 -27.06
CA PHE A 3 -13.06 16.53 -26.37
C PHE A 3 -12.04 15.49 -25.84
N TRP A 4 -10.79 15.52 -26.32
CA TRP A 4 -9.71 14.63 -25.87
C TRP A 4 -8.78 15.27 -24.82
N VAL A 5 -8.95 16.56 -24.54
CA VAL A 5 -8.12 17.34 -23.60
C VAL A 5 -8.40 16.96 -22.15
N TYR A 6 -9.66 16.69 -21.83
CA TYR A 6 -10.13 16.46 -20.46
C TYR A 6 -9.84 15.05 -19.92
N ARG A 7 -9.56 14.07 -20.79
CA ARG A 7 -9.33 12.65 -20.40
C ARG A 7 -7.96 12.37 -19.78
N LEU A 8 -7.02 13.32 -19.80
CA LEU A 8 -5.66 13.12 -19.26
C LEU A 8 -5.36 13.89 -17.98
N ALA A 9 -6.22 14.85 -17.60
CA ALA A 9 -6.02 15.67 -16.40
C ALA A 9 -6.23 14.90 -15.07
N ASN A 10 -6.82 13.70 -15.09
CA ASN A 10 -7.09 12.89 -13.89
C ASN A 10 -6.16 11.67 -13.72
N VAL A 11 -5.13 11.50 -14.56
CA VAL A 11 -4.10 10.45 -14.35
C VAL A 11 -3.04 10.90 -13.31
N SER A 12 -3.07 12.17 -12.89
CA SER A 12 -2.05 12.87 -12.08
C SER A 12 -2.14 12.66 -10.55
N LYS A 13 -2.81 11.60 -10.07
CA LYS A 13 -2.63 11.07 -8.70
C LYS A 13 -2.10 9.63 -8.70
N LEU A 14 -1.32 9.27 -9.72
CA LEU A 14 -0.32 8.22 -9.58
C LEU A 14 0.94 8.87 -9.00
N HIS A 15 1.32 8.47 -7.78
CA HIS A 15 2.70 8.62 -7.33
C HIS A 15 3.62 8.10 -8.44
N ILE A 16 4.39 9.00 -9.04
CA ILE A 16 5.45 8.67 -9.99
C ILE A 16 6.61 8.20 -9.15
N SER A 17 6.66 6.88 -8.92
CA SER A 17 7.84 6.19 -8.41
C SER A 17 8.88 6.07 -9.51
N ASP A 18 10.16 6.19 -9.14
CA ASP A 18 11.35 5.99 -9.97
C ASP A 18 11.12 4.99 -11.13
N GLY A 19 11.14 5.51 -12.36
CA GLY A 19 11.08 4.72 -13.59
C GLY A 19 10.03 5.14 -14.64
N THR A 20 9.16 6.12 -14.36
CA THR A 20 8.01 6.38 -15.25
C THR A 20 8.24 7.42 -16.36
N TRP A 21 9.22 8.33 -16.26
CA TRP A 21 9.49 9.31 -17.33
C TRP A 21 9.89 8.64 -18.66
N ARG A 22 10.73 7.60 -18.62
CA ARG A 22 11.09 6.78 -19.79
C ARG A 22 9.85 6.16 -20.45
N HIS A 23 8.86 5.74 -19.66
CA HIS A 23 7.63 5.10 -20.12
C HIS A 23 6.59 6.08 -20.72
N VAL A 24 6.66 7.37 -20.36
CA VAL A 24 5.82 8.43 -20.97
C VAL A 24 6.31 8.76 -22.38
N CYS A 25 7.63 8.80 -22.60
CA CYS A 25 8.21 8.92 -23.94
C CYS A 25 7.93 7.70 -24.83
N SER A 26 7.83 6.49 -24.27
CA SER A 26 7.50 5.22 -24.98
C SER A 26 6.15 5.21 -25.71
N LYS A 27 5.15 5.95 -25.23
CA LYS A 27 3.79 5.93 -25.81
C LYS A 27 3.46 7.17 -26.64
N ALA A 28 4.44 8.05 -26.86
CA ALA A 28 4.20 9.41 -27.36
C ALA A 28 4.29 9.59 -28.89
N SER A 29 4.32 8.51 -29.69
CA SER A 29 4.36 8.64 -31.17
C SER A 29 3.00 8.95 -31.82
N THR A 30 1.87 8.88 -31.11
CA THR A 30 0.52 9.00 -31.72
C THR A 30 -0.34 10.17 -31.23
N SER A 31 0.18 11.11 -30.43
CA SER A 31 -0.66 12.25 -29.99
C SER A 31 0.15 13.49 -29.57
N LEU A 32 0.72 14.19 -30.55
CA LEU A 32 1.43 15.46 -30.32
C LEU A 32 0.57 16.64 -29.81
N GLN A 33 -0.75 16.52 -29.79
CA GLN A 33 -1.63 17.48 -29.11
C GLN A 33 -1.52 17.44 -27.57
N LYS A 34 -0.79 16.46 -26.99
CA LYS A 34 -0.59 16.35 -25.54
C LYS A 34 0.65 17.10 -25.04
N LEU A 35 1.68 17.28 -25.87
CA LEU A 35 2.92 17.98 -25.48
C LEU A 35 2.73 19.51 -25.40
N ALA A 36 1.91 20.09 -26.27
CA ALA A 36 1.50 21.51 -26.15
C ALA A 36 0.77 21.80 -24.81
N LYS A 37 0.12 20.80 -24.21
CA LYS A 37 -0.52 20.92 -22.89
C LYS A 37 0.44 20.76 -21.73
N ILE A 38 1.54 20.02 -21.90
CA ILE A 38 2.63 19.96 -20.92
C ILE A 38 3.33 21.33 -20.87
N ALA A 39 3.55 21.99 -22.01
CA ALA A 39 4.03 23.36 -22.05
C ALA A 39 3.06 24.36 -21.37
N PHE A 40 1.74 24.10 -21.44
CA PHE A 40 0.73 24.87 -20.70
C PHE A 40 0.76 24.58 -19.18
N PHE A 41 1.16 23.38 -18.77
CA PHE A 41 1.33 22.99 -17.36
C PHE A 41 2.59 23.60 -16.73
N VAL A 42 3.64 23.83 -17.52
CA VAL A 42 4.86 24.57 -17.13
C VAL A 42 4.57 26.04 -16.82
N HIS A 43 3.40 26.57 -17.23
CA HIS A 43 2.93 27.90 -16.84
C HIS A 43 2.51 27.98 -15.35
N LYS A 44 2.34 26.84 -14.66
CA LYS A 44 2.16 26.76 -13.20
C LYS A 44 3.48 26.32 -12.53
N LEU A 45 4.36 27.29 -12.27
CA LEU A 45 5.32 27.38 -11.16
C LEU A 45 5.80 26.06 -10.50
N HIS A 46 6.26 25.09 -11.27
CA HIS A 46 7.11 23.99 -10.78
C HIS A 46 8.33 23.90 -11.68
N MET A 47 9.52 24.01 -11.08
CA MET A 47 10.77 23.78 -11.80
C MET A 47 10.88 22.29 -12.13
N VAL A 48 11.10 21.97 -13.41
CA VAL A 48 11.51 20.63 -13.83
C VAL A 48 12.99 20.48 -13.47
N TYR A 49 13.33 19.50 -12.62
CA TYR A 49 14.71 19.24 -12.25
C TYR A 49 15.46 18.56 -13.41
N LEU A 50 16.72 18.95 -13.64
CA LEU A 50 17.56 18.41 -14.73
C LEU A 50 17.71 16.87 -14.68
N GLN A 51 17.60 16.27 -13.49
CA GLN A 51 17.61 14.80 -13.30
C GLN A 51 16.36 14.10 -13.83
N GLU A 52 15.25 14.82 -14.03
CA GLU A 52 13.99 14.26 -14.53
C GLU A 52 13.84 14.43 -16.05
N LEU A 53 14.38 15.52 -16.63
CA LEU A 53 14.33 15.80 -18.07
C LEU A 53 15.50 16.70 -18.50
N ASP A 54 16.48 16.14 -19.20
CA ASP A 54 17.59 16.90 -19.77
C ASP A 54 17.26 17.30 -21.22
N LEU A 55 16.86 18.57 -21.39
CA LEU A 55 16.46 19.13 -22.69
C LEU A 55 17.60 19.14 -23.72
N LYS A 56 18.85 19.28 -23.27
CA LYS A 56 20.02 19.31 -24.16
C LYS A 56 20.31 17.89 -24.67
N ALA A 57 20.32 16.91 -23.77
CA ALA A 57 20.46 15.50 -24.13
C ALA A 57 19.28 15.02 -25.02
N LEU A 58 18.07 15.51 -24.77
CA LEU A 58 16.89 15.15 -25.57
C LEU A 58 16.98 15.67 -27.01
N LEU A 59 17.52 16.88 -27.25
CA LEU A 59 17.77 17.39 -28.60
C LEU A 59 18.81 16.56 -29.34
N MET A 60 19.90 16.21 -28.66
CA MET A 60 20.96 15.38 -29.23
C MET A 60 20.46 13.98 -29.57
N GLU A 61 19.70 13.36 -28.68
CA GLU A 61 19.08 12.05 -28.93
C GLU A 61 18.07 12.12 -30.09
N ALA A 62 17.24 13.17 -30.17
CA ALA A 62 16.31 13.35 -31.28
C ALA A 62 17.03 13.53 -32.62
N TYR A 63 18.14 14.30 -32.64
CA TYR A 63 18.97 14.44 -33.83
C TYR A 63 19.55 13.09 -34.28
N TYR A 64 20.03 12.27 -33.33
CA TYR A 64 20.55 10.94 -33.61
C TYR A 64 19.49 9.94 -34.10
N LYS A 65 18.26 9.98 -33.55
CA LYS A 65 17.16 9.07 -33.94
C LYS A 65 16.51 9.46 -35.28
N GLY A 66 16.54 10.73 -35.66
CA GLY A 66 16.18 11.19 -37.00
C GLY A 66 15.20 12.38 -37.05
N GLN A 67 14.80 12.75 -38.27
CA GLN A 67 13.97 13.95 -38.49
C GLN A 67 12.56 13.86 -37.90
N GLN A 68 12.02 12.64 -37.70
CA GLN A 68 10.68 12.50 -37.14
C GLN A 68 10.65 12.91 -35.66
N GLU A 69 11.69 12.56 -34.91
CA GLU A 69 11.85 12.89 -33.50
C GLU A 69 12.11 14.39 -33.31
N LEU A 70 12.93 14.99 -34.17
CA LEU A 70 13.19 16.44 -34.17
C LEU A 70 11.93 17.28 -34.39
N LEU A 71 10.99 16.80 -35.22
CA LEU A 71 9.71 17.47 -35.45
C LEU A 71 8.89 17.68 -34.18
N PHE A 72 9.18 16.89 -33.14
CA PHE A 72 8.42 16.85 -31.90
C PHE A 72 9.18 17.46 -30.74
N VAL A 73 10.50 17.22 -30.69
CA VAL A 73 11.36 17.68 -29.60
C VAL A 73 11.68 19.17 -29.70
N VAL A 74 11.92 19.70 -30.91
CA VAL A 74 12.27 21.13 -31.09
C VAL A 74 11.13 22.06 -30.68
N PRO A 75 9.86 21.89 -31.14
CA PRO A 75 8.76 22.78 -30.72
C PRO A 75 8.44 22.66 -29.22
N PHE A 76 8.61 21.45 -28.66
CA PHE A 76 8.43 21.22 -27.23
C PHE A 76 9.43 22.02 -26.39
N ILE A 77 10.71 21.97 -26.75
CA ILE A 77 11.76 22.72 -26.05
C ILE A 77 11.61 24.21 -26.27
N ALA A 78 11.27 24.65 -27.49
CA ALA A 78 11.03 26.05 -27.80
C ALA A 78 9.93 26.64 -26.90
N LYS A 79 8.82 25.92 -26.69
CA LYS A 79 7.73 26.42 -25.85
C LYS A 79 8.07 26.51 -24.37
N ILE A 80 8.92 25.61 -23.88
CA ILE A 80 9.46 25.66 -22.51
C ILE A 80 10.36 26.88 -22.36
N LEU A 81 11.32 27.07 -23.28
CA LEU A 81 12.27 28.18 -23.22
C LEU A 81 11.59 29.54 -23.36
N PHE A 82 10.58 29.65 -24.23
CA PHE A 82 9.74 30.85 -24.34
C PHE A 82 9.07 31.23 -23.02
N SER A 83 8.61 30.24 -22.26
CA SER A 83 7.97 30.48 -20.95
C SER A 83 8.99 30.85 -19.87
N CYS A 84 10.21 30.30 -19.96
CA CYS A 84 11.31 30.64 -19.05
C CYS A 84 11.78 32.09 -19.22
N GLY A 85 11.82 32.59 -20.46
CA GLY A 85 12.21 33.96 -20.77
C GLY A 85 11.31 35.06 -20.20
N LYS A 86 10.11 34.71 -19.70
CA LYS A 86 9.20 35.64 -19.00
C LYS A 86 9.55 35.85 -17.52
N THR A 87 10.54 35.12 -17.01
CA THR A 87 10.96 35.18 -15.61
C THR A 87 12.30 35.92 -15.48
N GLN A 88 12.50 36.66 -14.39
CA GLN A 88 13.74 37.41 -14.18
C GLN A 88 14.96 36.51 -13.86
N LEU A 89 14.72 35.26 -13.42
CA LEU A 89 15.77 34.28 -13.08
C LEU A 89 16.24 33.43 -14.27
N PHE A 90 15.38 33.17 -15.26
CA PHE A 90 15.67 32.28 -16.40
C PHE A 90 15.56 33.02 -17.75
N GLY A 91 16.20 34.19 -17.84
CA GLY A 91 16.35 34.93 -19.09
C GLY A 91 17.37 34.30 -20.04
N ALA A 92 17.48 34.85 -21.26
CA ALA A 92 18.41 34.40 -22.29
C ALA A 92 19.90 34.46 -21.89
N THR A 93 20.23 35.22 -20.86
CA THR A 93 21.58 35.34 -20.28
C THR A 93 21.94 34.18 -19.34
N CYS A 94 20.96 33.33 -18.96
CA CYS A 94 21.18 32.16 -18.13
C CYS A 94 22.04 31.11 -18.86
N ALA A 95 23.13 30.65 -18.23
CA ALA A 95 24.09 29.72 -18.83
C ALA A 95 23.45 28.40 -19.30
N TRP A 96 22.40 27.93 -18.62
CA TRP A 96 21.68 26.70 -18.98
C TRP A 96 20.83 26.87 -20.24
N ILE A 97 20.06 27.95 -20.32
CA ILE A 97 19.26 28.28 -21.51
C ILE A 97 20.19 28.55 -22.69
N ARG A 98 21.28 29.29 -22.47
CA ARG A 98 22.28 29.58 -23.48
C ARG A 98 22.92 28.29 -24.04
N SER A 99 23.17 27.29 -23.19
CA SER A 99 23.70 26.00 -23.68
C SER A 99 22.70 25.21 -24.53
N ILE A 100 21.39 25.37 -24.32
CA ILE A 100 20.36 24.71 -25.14
C ILE A 100 20.17 25.48 -26.45
N LEU A 101 20.17 26.82 -26.38
CA LEU A 101 20.12 27.70 -27.56
C LEU A 101 21.30 27.48 -28.52
N LYS A 102 22.51 27.20 -28.00
CA LYS A 102 23.66 26.81 -28.84
C LYS A 102 23.40 25.54 -29.65
N VAL A 103 22.79 24.52 -29.05
CA VAL A 103 22.45 23.27 -29.75
C VAL A 103 21.32 23.49 -30.78
N LEU A 104 20.35 24.36 -30.47
CA LEU A 104 19.32 24.77 -31.42
C LEU A 104 19.89 25.60 -32.59
N ALA A 105 20.86 26.49 -32.33
CA ALA A 105 21.56 27.25 -33.37
C ALA A 105 22.40 26.33 -34.26
N GLU A 106 23.06 25.33 -33.68
CA GLU A 106 23.76 24.29 -34.45
C GLU A 106 22.79 23.49 -35.31
N LEU A 107 21.64 23.09 -34.77
CA LEU A 107 20.59 22.37 -35.50
C LEU A 107 20.02 23.23 -36.65
N HIS A 108 19.81 24.52 -36.45
CA HIS A 108 19.34 25.46 -37.49
C HIS A 108 20.32 25.54 -38.68
N ASN A 109 21.62 25.47 -38.42
CA ASN A 109 22.67 25.50 -39.44
C ASN A 109 22.82 24.19 -40.23
N GLU A 110 22.13 23.10 -39.84
CA GLU A 110 22.16 21.84 -40.60
C GLU A 110 21.38 21.98 -41.92
N PRO A 111 21.97 21.54 -43.06
CA PRO A 111 21.39 21.76 -44.39
C PRO A 111 20.07 21.01 -44.60
N ASP A 112 19.92 19.84 -43.96
CA ASP A 112 18.77 18.97 -44.16
C ASP A 112 17.61 19.22 -43.18
N LEU A 113 17.76 20.14 -42.21
CA LEU A 113 16.70 20.42 -41.24
C LEU A 113 15.48 21.05 -41.94
N LYS A 114 14.29 20.49 -41.70
CA LYS A 114 13.03 21.01 -42.25
C LYS A 114 12.81 22.48 -41.88
N ILE A 115 12.35 23.25 -42.87
CA ILE A 115 12.14 24.71 -42.79
C ILE A 115 11.25 25.10 -41.60
N ASN A 116 10.22 24.32 -41.30
CA ASN A 116 9.32 24.61 -40.17
C ASN A 116 10.04 24.56 -38.81
N LEU A 117 11.07 23.73 -38.66
CA LEU A 117 11.87 23.67 -37.42
C LEU A 117 12.88 24.80 -37.35
N LYS A 118 13.46 25.21 -38.48
CA LYS A 118 14.30 26.42 -38.55
C LYS A 118 13.50 27.66 -38.14
N PHE A 119 12.28 27.79 -38.67
CA PHE A 119 11.38 28.89 -38.33
C PHE A 119 11.00 28.91 -36.84
N GLU A 120 10.71 27.74 -36.23
CA GLU A 120 10.38 27.66 -34.80
C GLU A 120 11.56 28.13 -33.92
N ILE A 121 12.80 27.84 -34.33
CA ILE A 121 14.02 28.27 -33.62
C ILE A 121 14.25 29.78 -33.80
N GLU A 122 14.03 30.33 -34.99
CA GLU A 122 14.12 31.78 -35.26
C GLU A 122 13.08 32.58 -34.46
N VAL A 123 11.83 32.10 -34.44
CA VAL A 123 10.74 32.71 -33.65
C VAL A 123 11.08 32.70 -32.17
N LEU A 124 11.60 31.58 -31.65
CA LEU A 124 12.05 31.50 -30.26
C LEU A 124 13.15 32.52 -29.94
N CYS A 125 14.17 32.64 -30.79
CA CYS A 125 15.28 33.56 -30.56
C CYS A 125 14.83 35.02 -30.62
N LYS A 126 13.92 35.36 -31.55
CA LYS A 126 13.30 36.69 -31.65
C LYS A 126 12.48 37.06 -30.40
N GLU A 127 11.68 36.13 -29.89
CA GLU A 127 10.88 36.31 -28.68
C GLU A 127 11.74 36.42 -27.41
N LEU A 128 12.90 35.77 -27.38
CA LEU A 128 13.86 35.87 -26.27
C LEU A 128 14.86 37.04 -26.42
N SER A 129 14.74 37.85 -27.47
CA SER A 129 15.67 38.94 -27.81
C SER A 129 17.14 38.48 -27.93
N VAL A 130 17.35 37.30 -28.53
CA VAL A 130 18.68 36.71 -28.79
C VAL A 130 18.98 36.75 -30.27
N ASP A 131 20.16 37.24 -30.63
CA ASP A 131 20.65 37.18 -32.01
C ASP A 131 21.20 35.78 -32.32
N LEU A 132 20.55 35.09 -33.25
CA LEU A 132 20.85 33.70 -33.62
C LEU A 132 22.26 33.57 -34.23
N GLU A 133 22.73 34.59 -34.98
CA GLU A 133 24.04 34.58 -35.63
C GLU A 133 25.19 34.79 -34.63
N SER A 134 24.89 35.33 -33.44
CA SER A 134 25.88 35.61 -32.39
C SER A 134 26.19 34.41 -31.49
N LEU A 135 25.46 33.29 -31.62
CA LEU A 135 25.63 32.10 -30.78
C LEU A 135 26.76 31.19 -31.34
N PRO A 136 27.77 30.83 -30.53
CA PRO A 136 28.88 30.00 -31.01
C PRO A 136 28.43 28.54 -31.19
N VAL A 137 28.71 27.99 -32.38
CA VAL A 137 28.42 26.60 -32.77
C VAL A 137 29.64 25.73 -32.41
N GLU A 138 29.44 24.70 -31.59
CA GLU A 138 30.52 23.88 -31.01
C GLU A 138 30.71 22.51 -31.70
N GLY A 139 29.95 22.20 -32.75
CA GLY A 139 30.10 20.95 -33.52
C GLY A 139 29.63 19.69 -32.76
N LEU A 140 28.76 19.87 -31.77
CA LEU A 140 28.30 18.84 -30.85
C LEU A 140 27.44 17.77 -31.54
N LEU A 141 26.72 18.13 -32.61
CA LEU A 141 25.85 17.23 -33.37
C LEU A 141 26.62 16.36 -34.37
N LYS A 142 27.88 16.67 -34.66
CA LYS A 142 28.72 15.91 -35.61
C LYS A 142 29.58 14.83 -34.94
N ASP A 143 29.66 14.85 -33.61
CA ASP A 143 30.37 13.84 -32.82
C ASP A 143 29.48 12.62 -32.56
N THR A 144 29.54 11.66 -33.49
CA THR A 144 28.75 10.42 -33.45
C THR A 144 29.04 9.56 -32.22
N ASP A 145 30.27 9.59 -31.69
CA ASP A 145 30.67 8.78 -30.54
C ASP A 145 30.10 9.37 -29.23
N ARG A 146 29.93 10.69 -29.16
CA ARG A 146 29.14 11.35 -28.10
C ARG A 146 27.65 11.10 -28.22
N LEU A 147 27.07 11.18 -29.42
CA LEU A 147 25.64 10.95 -29.66
C LEU A 147 25.18 9.56 -29.23
N VAL A 148 26.02 8.53 -29.47
CA VAL A 148 25.76 7.14 -29.05
C VAL A 148 25.75 6.99 -27.51
N ARG A 149 26.50 7.84 -26.80
CA ARG A 149 26.63 7.81 -25.32
C ARG A 149 25.65 8.73 -24.61
N VAL A 150 24.83 9.49 -25.34
CA VAL A 150 23.78 10.34 -24.74
C VAL A 150 22.77 9.46 -24.00
N THR A 151 22.40 9.89 -22.80
CA THR A 151 21.42 9.15 -21.97
C THR A 151 20.09 9.10 -22.70
N GLN A 152 19.66 7.89 -23.08
CA GLN A 152 18.42 7.71 -23.84
C GLN A 152 17.20 8.01 -22.96
N GLN A 153 16.45 9.04 -23.36
CA GLN A 153 15.21 9.51 -22.75
C GLN A 153 13.98 9.10 -23.60
N LEU A 154 14.16 8.70 -24.87
CA LEU A 154 13.12 8.15 -25.75
C LEU A 154 13.19 6.61 -25.73
N SER A 155 12.10 5.89 -25.40
CA SER A 155 12.12 4.41 -25.35
C SER A 155 12.15 3.73 -26.73
N ASP A 156 12.78 2.55 -26.82
CA ASP A 156 12.79 1.70 -28.01
C ASP A 156 11.47 0.93 -28.18
N LEU A 157 10.77 1.15 -29.30
CA LEU A 157 9.65 0.31 -29.74
C LEU A 157 10.21 -0.83 -30.61
N LYS A 158 9.76 -2.06 -30.33
CA LYS A 158 10.08 -3.34 -31.00
C LYS A 158 10.68 -3.25 -32.40
N THR A 159 11.72 -4.06 -32.60
CA THR A 159 12.02 -4.81 -33.83
C THR A 159 10.76 -5.04 -34.66
N LEU A 160 10.55 -4.17 -35.66
CA LEU A 160 9.92 -4.55 -36.90
C LEU A 160 11.00 -5.30 -37.69
N SER A 161 10.60 -6.44 -38.22
CA SER A 161 11.40 -7.37 -39.02
C SER A 161 12.34 -6.65 -39.97
N GLN A 162 13.56 -7.17 -40.11
CA GLN A 162 14.40 -6.85 -41.27
C GLN A 162 13.55 -6.98 -42.54
N PRO A 163 13.51 -5.98 -43.44
CA PRO A 163 13.22 -6.27 -44.82
C PRO A 163 14.37 -7.12 -45.36
N ASP A 164 14.01 -8.26 -45.94
CA ASP A 164 14.91 -9.15 -46.65
C ASP A 164 15.85 -8.37 -47.59
N GLN A 165 17.12 -8.77 -47.58
CA GLN A 165 18.11 -8.36 -48.55
C GLN A 165 17.65 -8.77 -49.96
N ALA A 166 17.63 -7.81 -50.89
CA ALA A 166 17.87 -8.10 -52.30
C ALA A 166 18.55 -6.91 -53.00
N ASN A 167 19.80 -7.17 -53.38
CA ASN A 167 20.53 -6.64 -54.53
C ASN A 167 20.83 -5.13 -54.60
N SER A 168 22.08 -4.77 -54.30
CA SER A 168 23.17 -4.75 -55.28
C SER A 168 24.31 -3.86 -54.80
N SER A 169 25.52 -4.43 -54.74
CA SER A 169 26.77 -3.67 -54.69
C SER A 169 26.99 -2.96 -56.04
N PRO A 170 27.82 -1.91 -56.10
CA PRO A 170 29.22 -2.18 -56.46
C PRO A 170 30.23 -1.33 -55.65
N VAL A 171 31.09 -2.03 -54.87
CA VAL A 171 32.57 -2.13 -54.92
C VAL A 171 33.37 -0.90 -55.47
N PRO A 172 34.66 -0.60 -55.08
CA PRO A 172 35.60 -1.16 -54.08
C PRO A 172 36.42 -0.15 -53.21
N GLY A 173 36.92 -0.63 -52.05
CA GLY A 173 38.36 -0.67 -51.72
C GLY A 173 39.04 0.54 -51.07
N GLN A 174 39.66 0.34 -49.90
CA GLN A 174 41.11 0.14 -49.79
C GLN A 174 41.60 -0.13 -48.35
N MET A 175 42.80 -0.70 -48.32
CA MET A 175 43.50 -1.41 -47.24
C MET A 175 43.98 -0.58 -46.04
N ARG A 176 44.12 -1.30 -44.91
CA ARG A 176 45.22 -1.33 -43.92
C ARG A 176 45.86 -0.01 -43.45
N HIS A 177 45.91 0.18 -42.12
CA HIS A 177 47.12 -0.09 -41.30
C HIS A 177 46.92 0.34 -39.84
N ALA A 178 47.20 -0.57 -38.90
CA ALA A 178 47.91 -0.24 -37.66
C ALA A 178 49.44 -0.29 -37.99
N PRO A 179 50.39 0.33 -37.24
CA PRO A 179 50.50 0.26 -35.77
C PRO A 179 51.21 1.44 -35.01
N ASP A 180 51.35 1.24 -33.68
CA ASP A 180 52.47 1.63 -32.77
C ASP A 180 52.57 3.01 -32.05
N SER A 181 52.28 2.95 -30.73
CA SER A 181 53.06 3.34 -29.52
C SER A 181 53.87 4.66 -29.41
N MET A 182 53.64 5.46 -28.35
CA MET A 182 54.49 5.57 -27.13
C MET A 182 54.13 6.76 -26.19
N SER A 183 54.32 6.52 -24.87
CA SER A 183 54.66 7.44 -23.75
C SER A 183 53.57 8.05 -22.82
N LEU A 184 53.71 7.72 -21.52
CA LEU A 184 53.21 8.34 -20.26
C LEU A 184 54.19 9.46 -19.79
N PRO A 185 54.03 10.16 -18.63
CA PRO A 185 52.86 10.55 -17.81
C PRO A 185 52.84 12.06 -17.42
N GLY A 186 51.75 12.57 -16.82
CA GLY A 186 51.74 13.89 -16.16
C GLY A 186 50.45 14.21 -15.39
N VAL A 187 50.58 14.43 -14.08
CA VAL A 187 49.55 14.79 -13.10
C VAL A 187 49.21 16.27 -13.21
N ASP A 188 47.93 16.66 -13.13
CA ASP A 188 47.52 17.80 -12.32
C ASP A 188 46.02 17.80 -12.00
N THR A 189 45.72 18.02 -10.73
CA THR A 189 44.40 18.07 -10.11
C THR A 189 43.98 19.52 -9.92
N LYS A 190 42.72 19.88 -10.22
CA LYS A 190 42.04 21.01 -9.55
C LYS A 190 40.53 20.77 -9.39
N PRO A 191 39.96 21.02 -8.19
CA PRO A 191 38.54 20.78 -7.87
C PRO A 191 37.66 22.00 -8.20
N SER A 192 36.41 21.78 -8.60
CA SER A 192 35.43 22.85 -8.87
C SER A 192 34.26 22.80 -7.88
N THR A 193 34.08 23.90 -7.16
CA THR A 193 33.04 24.20 -6.15
C THR A 193 31.63 24.41 -6.72
N PRO A 194 30.54 24.05 -6.00
CA PRO A 194 29.18 24.51 -6.32
C PRO A 194 28.80 25.80 -5.59
N ASN A 195 28.10 26.67 -6.31
CA ASN A 195 27.58 27.98 -5.90
C ASN A 195 26.30 27.83 -5.03
N PRO A 196 26.13 28.60 -3.93
CA PRO A 196 24.94 28.60 -3.09
C PRO A 196 24.03 29.79 -3.42
N GLU A 197 22.74 29.57 -3.68
CA GLU A 197 21.68 30.56 -3.43
C GLU A 197 20.32 29.87 -3.53
N SER A 198 19.76 29.59 -2.36
CA SER A 198 18.37 29.22 -2.13
C SER A 198 17.90 30.10 -0.98
N GLU A 199 17.07 31.10 -1.29
CA GLU A 199 16.28 31.82 -0.31
C GLU A 199 15.20 30.89 0.27
N SER A 200 15.11 30.94 1.59
CA SER A 200 14.12 30.28 2.43
C SER A 200 12.81 31.08 2.50
N THR A 201 11.66 30.41 2.44
CA THR A 201 10.55 30.79 3.33
C THR A 201 9.75 29.56 3.76
N SER A 202 9.61 29.47 5.07
CA SER A 202 9.02 28.43 5.89
C SER A 202 7.50 28.59 6.04
N THR A 203 6.75 27.49 5.97
CA THR A 203 5.55 27.28 6.81
C THR A 203 5.33 25.79 7.06
N LEU A 204 4.95 25.51 8.31
CA LEU A 204 4.85 24.23 9.02
C LEU A 204 3.85 23.26 8.37
N ILE A 205 4.27 22.01 8.15
CA ILE A 205 3.37 20.88 7.88
C ILE A 205 3.78 19.71 8.77
N ASP A 206 2.79 19.25 9.53
CA ASP A 206 2.81 18.10 10.42
C ASP A 206 3.18 16.81 9.66
N ALA A 207 4.07 16.03 10.26
CA ALA A 207 4.82 14.97 9.58
C ALA A 207 3.98 13.69 9.41
N GLY A 208 3.28 13.57 8.29
CA GLY A 208 2.82 12.30 7.75
C GLY A 208 4.02 11.41 7.38
N ALA A 209 4.10 10.24 8.02
CA ALA A 209 5.20 9.29 7.88
C ALA A 209 5.43 8.85 6.42
N VAL A 210 6.55 9.32 5.86
CA VAL A 210 7.18 8.74 4.66
C VAL A 210 7.66 7.35 5.01
N ILE A 211 7.23 6.35 4.25
CA ILE A 211 7.68 4.96 4.38
C ILE A 211 9.16 4.89 3.98
N MET A 212 10.06 4.97 4.96
CA MET A 212 11.46 4.56 4.81
C MET A 212 11.54 3.03 4.93
N PRO A 213 12.47 2.35 4.21
CA PRO A 213 12.84 0.98 4.56
C PRO A 213 13.23 0.92 6.04
N PRO A 214 13.07 -0.22 6.75
CA PRO A 214 13.39 -0.30 8.17
C PRO A 214 14.84 0.14 8.38
N LEU A 215 15.04 1.31 8.99
CA LEU A 215 16.36 1.82 9.32
C LEU A 215 16.98 0.83 10.31
N HIS A 216 18.15 0.28 10.01
CA HIS A 216 18.73 -0.81 10.79
C HIS A 216 19.58 -0.32 11.96
N PHE A 217 20.17 0.88 11.83
CA PHE A 217 21.14 1.43 12.75
C PHE A 217 20.55 2.59 13.57
N ALA A 218 20.73 2.56 14.89
CA ALA A 218 20.56 3.75 15.73
C ALA A 218 21.77 4.67 15.57
N TYR A 219 21.61 5.96 15.89
CA TYR A 219 22.69 6.95 15.76
C TYR A 219 23.96 6.56 16.53
N HIS A 220 23.82 5.88 17.66
CA HIS A 220 24.93 5.43 18.50
C HIS A 220 25.57 4.11 18.04
N ASP A 221 24.92 3.34 17.16
CA ASP A 221 25.41 2.01 16.75
C ASP A 221 26.68 2.06 15.88
N ILE A 222 26.93 3.18 15.18
CA ILE A 222 28.06 3.31 14.23
C ILE A 222 29.17 4.15 14.86
N ASN A 223 30.37 3.60 15.06
CA ASN A 223 31.51 4.38 15.54
C ASN A 223 32.28 5.01 14.36
N VAL A 224 32.45 6.33 14.37
CA VAL A 224 33.10 7.12 13.30
C VAL A 224 34.51 7.61 13.64
N THR A 225 35.05 7.24 14.81
CA THR A 225 36.40 7.65 15.24
C THR A 225 37.52 7.08 14.35
N SER A 226 37.27 5.94 13.70
CA SER A 226 38.15 5.35 12.70
C SER A 226 37.35 4.55 11.68
N TYR A 227 37.94 4.29 10.51
CA TYR A 227 37.33 3.44 9.47
C TYR A 227 37.16 1.98 9.92
N GLU A 228 37.86 1.54 10.98
CA GLU A 228 37.71 0.21 11.58
C GLU A 228 36.31 0.01 12.19
N GLY A 229 35.61 1.09 12.57
CA GLY A 229 34.24 1.05 13.08
C GLY A 229 33.20 0.55 12.08
N LEU A 230 33.55 0.43 10.79
CA LEU A 230 32.70 -0.16 9.75
C LEU A 230 32.76 -1.69 9.74
N ILE A 231 33.91 -2.27 10.11
CA ILE A 231 34.23 -3.69 9.88
C ILE A 231 33.23 -4.66 10.53
N PRO A 232 32.75 -4.45 11.77
CA PRO A 232 31.80 -5.36 12.42
C PRO A 232 30.43 -5.42 11.72
N HIS A 233 30.09 -4.40 10.93
CA HIS A 233 28.75 -4.22 10.37
C HIS A 233 28.67 -4.51 8.87
N ILE A 234 29.81 -4.69 8.18
CA ILE A 234 29.85 -5.04 6.75
C ILE A 234 29.26 -6.44 6.54
N LYS A 235 28.23 -6.51 5.70
CA LYS A 235 27.57 -7.76 5.33
C LYS A 235 28.32 -8.44 4.19
N PHE A 236 28.60 -9.72 4.37
CA PHE A 236 29.18 -10.59 3.34
C PHE A 236 28.17 -11.67 2.94
N GLN A 237 27.66 -11.59 1.71
CA GLN A 237 26.79 -12.63 1.18
C GLN A 237 27.62 -13.81 0.66
N LEU A 238 27.80 -14.84 1.50
CA LEU A 238 28.63 -16.02 1.20
C LEU A 238 28.07 -16.92 0.08
N SER A 239 26.79 -16.75 -0.28
CA SER A 239 26.10 -17.54 -1.30
C SER A 239 26.32 -17.03 -2.74
N LEU A 240 27.09 -15.95 -2.94
CA LEU A 240 27.33 -15.41 -4.28
C LEU A 240 28.14 -16.40 -5.13
N PRO A 241 27.74 -16.70 -6.38
CA PRO A 241 28.44 -17.63 -7.26
C PRO A 241 29.94 -17.30 -7.43
N LEU A 242 30.27 -16.00 -7.49
CA LEU A 242 31.65 -15.53 -7.56
C LEU A 242 32.49 -15.95 -6.33
N PHE A 243 31.91 -15.94 -5.13
CA PHE A 243 32.60 -16.32 -3.89
C PHE A 243 32.66 -17.82 -3.66
N GLN A 244 31.77 -18.59 -4.30
CA GLN A 244 31.83 -20.04 -4.32
C GLN A 244 32.96 -20.53 -5.24
N LEU A 245 33.12 -19.87 -6.40
CA LEU A 245 34.18 -20.18 -7.38
C LEU A 245 35.55 -19.60 -6.97
N HIS A 246 35.57 -18.41 -6.35
CA HIS A 246 36.79 -17.69 -5.96
C HIS A 246 36.68 -17.08 -4.55
N PRO A 247 36.85 -17.89 -3.48
CA PRO A 247 36.71 -17.43 -2.09
C PRO A 247 37.63 -16.25 -1.71
N GLN A 248 38.79 -16.13 -2.36
CA GLN A 248 39.77 -15.06 -2.15
C GLN A 248 39.25 -13.66 -2.52
N MET A 249 38.18 -13.56 -3.31
CA MET A 249 37.58 -12.28 -3.70
C MET A 249 36.95 -11.52 -2.52
N LYS A 250 36.65 -12.21 -1.41
CA LYS A 250 36.10 -11.59 -0.20
C LYS A 250 37.04 -10.55 0.41
N HIS A 251 38.36 -10.73 0.27
CA HIS A 251 39.36 -9.80 0.81
C HIS A 251 39.34 -8.43 0.13
N HIS A 252 38.79 -8.34 -1.09
CA HIS A 252 38.71 -7.10 -1.85
C HIS A 252 37.51 -6.22 -1.50
N VAL A 253 36.52 -6.74 -0.76
CA VAL A 253 35.29 -5.99 -0.41
C VAL A 253 35.58 -4.86 0.58
N ARG A 254 36.26 -5.15 1.70
CA ARG A 254 36.51 -4.13 2.75
C ARG A 254 37.36 -2.95 2.25
N PRO A 255 38.47 -3.17 1.51
CA PRO A 255 39.26 -2.07 0.95
C PRO A 255 38.46 -1.21 -0.03
N ALA A 256 37.65 -1.83 -0.91
CA ALA A 256 36.82 -1.11 -1.87
C ALA A 256 35.77 -0.22 -1.20
N LEU A 257 35.07 -0.73 -0.17
CA LEU A 257 34.09 0.07 0.58
C LEU A 257 34.75 1.22 1.36
N THR A 258 35.89 0.96 1.99
CA THR A 258 36.63 1.99 2.74
C THR A 258 37.14 3.10 1.81
N GLN A 259 37.61 2.73 0.62
CA GLN A 259 38.08 3.66 -0.39
C GLN A 259 36.93 4.54 -0.93
N ALA A 260 35.76 3.94 -1.22
CA ALA A 260 34.59 4.69 -1.65
C ALA A 260 34.15 5.75 -0.62
N ILE A 261 34.23 5.42 0.67
CA ILE A 261 33.92 6.38 1.75
C ILE A 261 34.96 7.50 1.79
N LYS A 262 36.26 7.19 1.70
CA LYS A 262 37.33 8.19 1.73
C LYS A 262 37.19 9.23 0.61
N GLU A 263 36.77 8.80 -0.57
CA GLU A 263 36.59 9.70 -1.73
C GLU A 263 35.41 10.66 -1.55
N LEU A 264 34.34 10.23 -0.89
CA LEU A 264 33.10 11.04 -0.79
C LEU A 264 32.92 11.78 0.52
N ILE A 265 33.58 11.37 1.62
CA ILE A 265 33.33 11.93 2.95
C ILE A 265 33.69 13.42 3.04
N GLY A 266 34.79 13.85 2.42
CA GLY A 266 35.23 15.25 2.39
C GLY A 266 34.24 16.16 1.66
N PRO A 267 33.99 15.94 0.36
CA PRO A 267 33.09 16.77 -0.45
C PRO A 267 31.65 16.83 0.10
N VAL A 268 31.14 15.70 0.61
CA VAL A 268 29.79 15.64 1.21
C VAL A 268 29.75 16.49 2.49
N THR A 269 30.74 16.35 3.36
CA THR A 269 30.76 17.07 4.64
C THR A 269 30.89 18.58 4.43
N GLU A 270 31.75 19.02 3.52
CA GLU A 270 31.93 20.44 3.20
C GLU A 270 30.64 21.07 2.65
N ARG A 271 29.96 20.38 1.74
CA ARG A 271 28.69 20.86 1.17
C ARG A 271 27.57 20.90 2.20
N ALA A 272 27.42 19.84 3.01
CA ALA A 272 26.41 19.77 4.05
C ALA A 272 26.63 20.86 5.12
N LEU A 273 27.89 21.08 5.52
CA LEU A 273 28.26 22.11 6.50
C LEU A 273 27.97 23.51 5.97
N LYS A 274 28.29 23.83 4.71
CA LYS A 274 28.05 25.18 4.14
C LYS A 274 26.57 25.59 4.20
N ILE A 275 25.64 24.68 3.92
CA ILE A 275 24.20 24.97 3.89
C ILE A 275 23.60 24.89 5.30
N ALA A 276 23.86 23.80 6.03
CA ALA A 276 23.29 23.59 7.36
C ALA A 276 23.76 24.65 8.35
N MET A 277 25.03 25.07 8.29
CA MET A 277 25.60 26.07 9.20
C MET A 277 24.86 27.41 9.08
N ILE A 278 24.69 27.92 7.87
CA ILE A 278 24.07 29.24 7.63
C ILE A 278 22.62 29.24 8.14
N VAL A 279 21.87 28.17 7.84
CA VAL A 279 20.44 28.09 8.20
C VAL A 279 20.27 27.91 9.71
N THR A 280 21.02 27.01 10.34
CA THR A 280 20.97 26.81 11.79
C THR A 280 21.42 28.06 12.55
N GLU A 281 22.51 28.71 12.12
CA GLU A 281 23.02 29.94 12.72
C GLU A 281 21.99 31.08 12.65
N THR A 282 21.36 31.28 11.48
CA THR A 282 20.38 32.35 11.26
C THR A 282 19.10 32.15 12.06
N LEU A 283 18.56 30.92 12.07
CA LEU A 283 17.31 30.61 12.79
C LEU A 283 17.49 30.64 14.30
N VAL A 284 18.57 30.04 14.82
CA VAL A 284 18.83 30.03 16.27
C VAL A 284 19.10 31.44 16.77
N ARG A 285 19.90 32.25 16.07
CA ARG A 285 20.15 33.64 16.49
C ARG A 285 18.88 34.47 16.54
N LYS A 286 17.98 34.27 15.58
CA LYS A 286 16.68 34.97 15.53
C LYS A 286 15.75 34.51 16.66
N ASP A 287 15.57 33.20 16.82
CA ASP A 287 14.60 32.63 17.77
C ASP A 287 15.04 32.82 19.23
N PHE A 288 16.36 32.81 19.49
CA PHE A 288 16.95 33.01 20.83
C PHE A 288 17.54 34.43 21.02
N ALA A 289 17.16 35.41 20.19
CA ALA A 289 17.72 36.76 20.22
C ALA A 289 17.50 37.48 21.57
N LEU A 290 16.36 37.20 22.22
CA LEU A 290 15.95 37.80 23.50
C LEU A 290 15.97 36.79 24.67
N ASP A 291 16.55 35.60 24.45
CA ASP A 291 16.72 34.60 25.49
C ASP A 291 18.03 34.86 26.27
N PRO A 292 17.95 35.10 27.59
CA PRO A 292 19.14 35.32 28.39
C PRO A 292 19.99 34.06 28.58
N ASP A 293 19.47 32.84 28.42
CA ASP A 293 20.18 31.56 28.65
C ASP A 293 20.96 31.06 27.43
N GLU A 294 22.29 31.10 27.53
CA GLU A 294 23.21 30.56 26.52
C GLU A 294 23.08 29.05 26.33
N ASN A 295 22.66 28.30 27.35
CA ASN A 295 22.60 26.84 27.28
C ASN A 295 21.41 26.37 26.42
N ASN A 296 20.28 27.07 26.50
CA ASN A 296 19.12 26.80 25.66
C ASN A 296 19.46 27.01 24.18
N MET A 297 20.16 28.10 23.87
CA MET A 297 20.66 28.38 22.53
C MET A 297 21.64 27.30 22.05
N LYS A 298 22.66 26.97 22.84
CA LYS A 298 23.68 25.96 22.46
C LYS A 298 23.09 24.58 22.23
N LYS A 299 22.21 24.10 23.11
CA LYS A 299 21.53 22.80 22.97
C LYS A 299 20.64 22.76 21.72
N SER A 300 19.82 23.79 21.52
CA SER A 300 18.89 23.87 20.39
C SER A 300 19.64 23.94 19.06
N ALA A 301 20.73 24.71 19.00
CA ALA A 301 21.63 24.78 17.86
C ALA A 301 22.26 23.42 17.55
N PHE A 302 22.73 22.71 18.57
CA PHE A 302 23.33 21.40 18.43
C PHE A 302 22.36 20.35 17.84
N HIS A 303 21.14 20.28 18.36
CA HIS A 303 20.12 19.34 17.87
C HIS A 303 19.73 19.64 16.42
N MET A 304 19.46 20.91 16.12
CA MET A 304 19.11 21.33 14.76
C MET A 304 20.25 21.10 13.76
N MET A 305 21.49 21.42 14.14
CA MET A 305 22.66 21.23 13.28
C MET A 305 22.86 19.77 12.88
N ARG A 306 22.70 18.85 13.84
CA ARG A 306 22.82 17.41 13.57
C ARG A 306 21.72 16.89 12.65
N ALA A 307 20.46 17.28 12.88
CA ALA A 307 19.35 16.86 12.03
C ALA A 307 19.48 17.41 10.60
N MET A 308 19.83 18.69 10.47
CA MET A 308 19.96 19.35 9.17
C MET A 308 21.17 18.85 8.38
N THR A 309 22.33 18.69 9.04
CA THR A 309 23.52 18.09 8.43
C THR A 309 23.24 16.65 8.00
N ALA A 310 22.50 15.89 8.80
CA ALA A 310 22.19 14.50 8.47
C ALA A 310 21.34 14.37 7.19
N ALA A 311 20.29 15.19 7.08
CA ALA A 311 19.42 15.21 5.90
C ALA A 311 20.21 15.61 4.64
N MET A 312 21.02 16.67 4.73
CA MET A 312 21.82 17.15 3.59
C MET A 312 22.91 16.16 3.17
N ALA A 313 23.62 15.58 4.14
CA ALA A 313 24.67 14.60 3.87
C ALA A 313 24.08 13.34 3.22
N MET A 314 22.93 12.84 3.69
CA MET A 314 22.30 11.64 3.14
C MET A 314 21.90 11.80 1.68
N ILE A 315 21.21 12.90 1.35
CA ILE A 315 20.77 13.18 -0.02
C ILE A 315 21.99 13.33 -0.95
N THR A 316 23.08 13.92 -0.44
CA THR A 316 24.28 14.16 -1.23
C THR A 316 25.12 12.89 -1.46
N CYS A 317 25.19 11.98 -0.48
CA CYS A 317 26.15 10.87 -0.54
C CYS A 317 25.59 9.55 -1.07
N ARG A 318 24.30 9.25 -0.90
CA ARG A 318 23.76 7.89 -1.14
C ARG A 318 23.99 7.38 -2.57
N ASP A 319 23.57 8.13 -3.59
CA ASP A 319 23.67 7.66 -4.98
C ASP A 319 25.12 7.70 -5.52
N PRO A 320 25.91 8.77 -5.29
CA PRO A 320 27.33 8.76 -5.65
C PRO A 320 28.12 7.64 -4.98
N LEU A 321 27.80 7.32 -3.72
CA LEU A 321 28.47 6.25 -2.97
C LEU A 321 28.14 4.87 -3.54
N ALA A 322 26.89 4.63 -3.92
CA ALA A 322 26.50 3.37 -4.57
C ALA A 322 27.25 3.16 -5.90
N GLY A 323 27.34 4.21 -6.74
CA GLY A 323 28.08 4.16 -8.00
C GLY A 323 29.59 3.91 -7.79
N THR A 324 30.19 4.62 -6.84
CA THR A 324 31.63 4.51 -6.53
C THR A 324 31.96 3.12 -5.94
N MET A 325 31.13 2.61 -5.03
CA MET A 325 31.27 1.27 -4.46
C MET A 325 31.18 0.19 -5.54
N ALA A 326 30.17 0.24 -6.41
CA ALA A 326 30.00 -0.73 -7.48
C ALA A 326 31.19 -0.74 -8.45
N SER A 327 31.66 0.45 -8.86
CA SER A 327 32.81 0.59 -9.77
C SER A 327 34.11 0.07 -9.15
N LEU A 328 34.42 0.42 -7.90
CA LEU A 328 35.62 -0.05 -7.20
C LEU A 328 35.59 -1.56 -6.96
N LEU A 329 34.42 -2.13 -6.64
CA LEU A 329 34.25 -3.58 -6.50
C LEU A 329 34.45 -4.30 -7.84
N GLN A 330 33.83 -3.81 -8.92
CA GLN A 330 34.01 -4.35 -10.27
C GLN A 330 35.48 -4.29 -10.71
N GLN A 331 36.13 -3.15 -10.52
CA GLN A 331 37.54 -2.96 -10.85
C GLN A 331 38.43 -3.90 -10.04
N SER A 332 38.20 -4.01 -8.74
CA SER A 332 39.01 -4.87 -7.87
C SER A 332 38.82 -6.36 -8.17
N PHE A 333 37.60 -6.80 -8.50
CA PHE A 333 37.35 -8.19 -8.86
C PHE A 333 37.92 -8.52 -10.26
N SER A 334 37.75 -7.62 -11.23
CA SER A 334 38.26 -7.81 -12.60
C SER A 334 39.79 -7.84 -12.65
N ASN A 335 40.45 -6.94 -11.90
CA ASN A 335 41.91 -6.88 -11.83
C ASN A 335 42.53 -8.14 -11.19
N SER A 336 41.83 -8.73 -10.22
CA SER A 336 42.31 -9.93 -9.54
C SER A 336 42.08 -11.22 -10.33
N LEU A 337 41.04 -11.29 -11.17
CA LEU A 337 40.68 -12.50 -11.92
C LEU A 337 41.27 -12.58 -13.33
N ARG A 338 41.78 -11.46 -13.89
CA ARG A 338 42.54 -11.37 -15.16
C ARG A 338 42.00 -12.29 -16.28
N THR A 339 40.72 -12.24 -16.59
CA THR A 339 40.11 -13.10 -17.63
C THR A 339 39.03 -12.38 -18.43
N SER A 340 38.94 -12.69 -19.72
CA SER A 340 38.01 -12.11 -20.70
C SER A 340 36.72 -12.94 -20.88
N ASN A 341 36.40 -13.82 -19.93
CA ASN A 341 35.22 -14.67 -20.00
C ASN A 341 33.92 -13.88 -19.70
N THR A 342 33.03 -13.82 -20.69
CA THR A 342 31.74 -13.12 -20.65
C THR A 342 30.83 -13.58 -19.52
N GLU A 343 30.88 -14.87 -19.12
CA GLU A 343 30.08 -15.37 -18.00
C GLU A 343 30.62 -14.93 -16.64
N LEU A 344 31.95 -14.91 -16.47
CA LEU A 344 32.57 -14.46 -15.22
C LEU A 344 32.38 -12.95 -15.03
N SER A 345 32.42 -12.17 -16.10
CA SER A 345 32.10 -10.73 -16.06
C SER A 345 30.69 -10.47 -15.52
N LYS A 346 29.70 -11.27 -15.96
CA LYS A 346 28.33 -11.17 -15.44
C LYS A 346 28.25 -11.53 -13.95
N MET A 347 29.03 -12.52 -13.50
CA MET A 347 29.11 -12.89 -12.09
C MET A 347 29.76 -11.80 -11.23
N ILE A 348 30.78 -11.12 -11.76
CA ILE A 348 31.44 -9.97 -11.12
C ILE A 348 30.46 -8.81 -10.98
N ASP A 349 29.70 -8.49 -12.03
CA ASP A 349 28.72 -7.41 -12.02
C ASP A 349 27.58 -7.67 -11.04
N GLU A 350 27.10 -8.91 -10.99
CA GLU A 350 26.04 -9.30 -10.05
C GLU A 350 26.52 -9.28 -8.59
N ALA A 351 27.76 -9.74 -8.33
CA ALA A 351 28.36 -9.69 -7.00
C ALA A 351 28.60 -8.25 -6.54
N ALA A 352 29.13 -7.38 -7.40
CA ALA A 352 29.37 -5.98 -7.08
C ALA A 352 28.06 -5.23 -6.78
N ARG A 353 27.00 -5.47 -7.57
CA ARG A 353 25.66 -4.88 -7.32
C ARG A 353 25.06 -5.36 -5.99
N THR A 354 25.11 -6.66 -5.72
CA THR A 354 24.54 -7.24 -4.50
C THR A 354 25.27 -6.74 -3.25
N ILE A 355 26.61 -6.77 -3.25
CA ILE A 355 27.43 -6.30 -2.12
C ILE A 355 27.23 -4.81 -1.86
N THR A 356 27.09 -4.02 -2.94
CA THR A 356 26.79 -2.58 -2.83
C THR A 356 25.43 -2.37 -2.18
N GLN A 357 24.39 -3.08 -2.63
CA GLN A 357 23.04 -2.95 -2.09
C GLN A 357 22.95 -3.36 -0.60
N ASP A 358 23.69 -4.39 -0.18
CA ASP A 358 23.69 -4.86 1.20
C ASP A 358 24.39 -3.90 2.18
N ASN A 359 25.33 -3.09 1.68
CA ASN A 359 26.22 -2.25 2.50
C ASN A 359 26.01 -0.73 2.30
N ILE A 360 25.17 -0.32 1.34
CA ILE A 360 24.97 1.11 1.05
C ILE A 360 24.39 1.88 2.24
N GLU A 361 23.47 1.28 3.01
CA GLU A 361 22.88 1.92 4.19
C GLU A 361 23.93 2.21 5.28
N LEU A 362 24.76 1.22 5.59
CA LEU A 362 25.82 1.34 6.59
C LEU A 362 26.84 2.42 6.20
N THR A 363 27.33 2.36 4.96
CA THR A 363 28.37 3.27 4.46
C THR A 363 27.85 4.70 4.32
N THR A 364 26.59 4.87 3.91
CA THR A 364 25.87 6.17 3.92
C THR A 364 25.78 6.72 5.35
N ASN A 365 25.31 5.90 6.31
CA ASN A 365 25.15 6.33 7.69
C ASN A 365 26.49 6.70 8.36
N PHE A 366 27.59 6.03 8.00
CA PHE A 366 28.93 6.39 8.47
C PHE A 366 29.36 7.79 7.99
N ILE A 367 29.17 8.11 6.71
CA ILE A 367 29.47 9.45 6.17
C ILE A 367 28.58 10.49 6.83
N VAL A 368 27.28 10.21 6.94
CA VAL A 368 26.28 11.10 7.55
C VAL A 368 26.64 11.42 8.99
N LYS A 369 26.95 10.40 9.82
CA LYS A 369 27.35 10.62 11.21
C LYS A 369 28.65 11.41 11.32
N THR A 370 29.65 11.10 10.50
CA THR A 370 30.93 11.83 10.50
C THR A 370 30.72 13.31 10.14
N ALA A 371 29.86 13.60 9.16
CA ALA A 371 29.51 14.96 8.79
C ALA A 371 28.83 15.70 9.95
N CYS A 372 27.89 15.05 10.64
CA CYS A 372 27.19 15.65 11.79
C CYS A 372 28.13 16.00 12.94
N GLU A 373 29.04 15.10 13.33
CA GLU A 373 29.99 15.37 14.44
C GLU A 373 30.93 16.53 14.10
N LYS A 374 31.45 16.57 12.86
CA LYS A 374 32.32 17.67 12.40
C LYS A 374 31.56 19.00 12.32
N ALA A 375 30.31 18.98 11.87
CA ALA A 375 29.50 20.18 11.71
C ALA A 375 29.02 20.74 13.07
N ALA A 376 28.73 19.87 14.03
CA ALA A 376 28.39 20.27 15.40
C ALA A 376 29.57 20.96 16.10
N ALA A 377 30.79 20.40 15.99
CA ALA A 377 31.99 21.00 16.58
C ALA A 377 32.34 22.38 15.97
N GLU A 378 32.05 22.58 14.68
CA GLU A 378 32.27 23.87 14.02
C GLU A 378 31.22 24.93 14.40
N LEU A 379 29.97 24.53 14.60
CA LEU A 379 28.91 25.44 15.04
C LEU A 379 29.16 25.95 16.46
N GLU A 380 29.64 25.08 17.36
CA GLU A 380 29.94 25.46 18.74
C GLU A 380 30.94 26.63 18.80
N LYS A 381 32.02 26.56 18.02
CA LYS A 381 33.01 27.64 17.89
C LYS A 381 32.41 28.96 17.41
N ARG A 382 31.45 28.92 16.48
CA ARG A 382 30.79 30.13 15.96
C ARG A 382 29.84 30.78 16.96
N LEU A 383 29.26 30.00 17.87
CA LEU A 383 28.35 30.50 18.89
C LEU A 383 29.08 30.97 20.16
N ASP A 384 30.34 30.61 20.36
CA ASP A 384 31.11 30.97 21.57
C ASP A 384 31.23 32.48 21.80
N ALA A 385 31.46 33.27 20.76
CA ALA A 385 31.56 34.73 20.90
C ALA A 385 30.25 35.38 21.34
N GLU A 386 29.10 34.82 20.95
CA GLU A 386 27.79 35.31 21.37
C GLU A 386 27.41 34.79 22.75
N SER A 387 27.70 33.52 23.03
CA SER A 387 27.56 32.93 24.35
C SER A 387 28.38 33.68 25.41
N ALA A 388 29.64 34.04 25.09
CA ALA A 388 30.49 34.83 25.98
C ALA A 388 29.93 36.23 26.27
N ARG A 389 29.32 36.89 25.26
CA ARG A 389 28.65 38.18 25.45
C ARG A 389 27.42 38.08 26.36
N ARG A 390 26.60 37.03 26.20
CA ARG A 390 25.45 36.75 27.09
C ARG A 390 25.90 36.51 28.52
N VAL A 391 26.97 35.74 28.71
CA VAL A 391 27.57 35.49 30.03
C VAL A 391 28.13 36.77 30.66
N ALA A 392 28.77 37.65 29.88
CA ALA A 392 29.30 38.93 30.36
C ALA A 392 28.17 39.86 30.84
N VAL A 393 27.11 40.03 30.04
CA VAL A 393 25.94 40.85 30.40
C VAL A 393 25.22 40.31 31.64
N ARG A 394 25.12 38.97 31.77
CA ARG A 394 24.59 38.34 32.98
C ARG A 394 25.46 38.58 34.21
N ARG A 395 26.80 38.54 34.07
CA ARG A 395 27.74 38.85 35.16
C ARG A 395 27.62 40.31 35.64
N GLU A 396 27.26 41.22 34.74
CA GLU A 396 27.01 42.64 35.03
C GLU A 396 25.61 42.90 35.61
N GLY A 397 24.77 41.88 35.80
CA GLY A 397 23.42 41.99 36.36
C GLY A 397 22.39 42.66 35.44
N SER A 398 22.73 42.87 34.17
CA SER A 398 21.86 43.45 33.15
C SER A 398 21.14 42.37 32.36
N GLU A 399 19.95 42.67 31.85
CA GLU A 399 19.21 41.73 31.00
C GLU A 399 19.78 41.71 29.56
N TRP A 400 19.90 40.52 28.97
CA TRP A 400 20.30 40.39 27.57
C TRP A 400 19.17 40.82 26.64
N HIS A 401 19.44 41.79 25.78
CA HIS A 401 18.52 42.23 24.72
C HIS A 401 19.31 42.50 23.44
N ASP A 402 19.03 41.79 22.36
CA ASP A 402 19.47 42.22 21.03
C ASP A 402 18.69 43.49 20.63
N ALA A 403 19.38 44.63 20.60
CA ALA A 403 18.79 45.93 20.34
C ALA A 403 18.14 46.06 18.95
N THR A 404 18.60 45.27 17.97
CA THR A 404 18.08 45.27 16.61
C THR A 404 16.80 44.47 16.54
N MET A 405 16.78 43.27 17.13
CA MET A 405 15.59 42.42 17.14
C MET A 405 14.47 42.96 18.04
N LYS A 406 14.82 43.66 19.12
CA LYS A 406 13.84 44.32 20.00
C LYS A 406 13.03 45.41 19.28
N LYS A 407 13.65 46.13 18.33
CA LYS A 407 12.96 47.13 17.49
C LYS A 407 12.01 46.46 16.49
N ILE A 408 12.48 45.42 15.80
CA ILE A 408 11.68 44.67 14.81
C ILE A 408 10.47 44.01 15.47
N GLN A 409 10.61 43.53 16.70
CA GLN A 409 9.52 42.94 17.46
C GLN A 409 8.42 43.92 17.86
N ALA A 410 8.76 45.17 18.15
CA ALA A 410 7.79 46.18 18.55
C ALA A 410 6.79 46.49 17.42
N GLU A 411 7.15 46.18 16.17
CA GLU A 411 6.32 46.35 14.97
C GLU A 411 5.50 45.10 14.62
N LEU A 412 5.79 43.95 15.24
CA LEU A 412 5.11 42.68 14.96
C LEU A 412 3.86 42.48 15.84
N PRO A 413 2.77 41.89 15.30
CA PRO A 413 1.59 41.55 16.09
C PRO A 413 1.94 40.64 17.29
N PRO A 414 1.25 40.78 18.45
CA PRO A 414 1.58 40.05 19.69
C PRO A 414 1.59 38.52 19.57
N ARG A 415 0.93 37.97 18.54
CA ARG A 415 0.86 36.53 18.27
C ARG A 415 2.10 35.96 17.58
N ILE A 416 2.94 36.81 16.96
CA ILE A 416 4.13 36.39 16.20
C ILE A 416 5.43 36.94 16.84
N ALA A 417 5.32 37.98 17.68
CA ALA A 417 6.46 38.54 18.40
C ALA A 417 7.03 37.55 19.44
N ILE A 418 8.35 37.34 19.45
CA ILE A 418 9.04 36.54 20.48
C ILE A 418 8.99 37.33 21.80
N GLN A 419 8.80 36.66 22.93
CA GLN A 419 8.70 37.34 24.23
C GLN A 419 10.08 37.59 24.82
N VAL A 420 10.23 38.71 25.52
CA VAL A 420 11.45 39.02 26.30
C VAL A 420 11.53 38.06 27.48
N GLY A 421 12.67 37.37 27.63
CA GLY A 421 12.90 36.41 28.72
C GLY A 421 13.24 35.00 28.21
N PRO A 422 13.35 34.00 29.11
CA PRO A 422 13.70 32.63 28.73
C PRO A 422 12.66 32.04 27.78
N THR A 423 13.12 31.34 26.75
CA THR A 423 12.25 30.72 25.75
C THR A 423 11.31 29.72 26.42
N LYS A 424 10.02 29.76 26.03
CA LYS A 424 9.00 28.86 26.57
C LYS A 424 9.37 27.39 26.33
N LYS A 425 9.06 26.53 27.29
CA LYS A 425 9.29 25.07 27.20
C LYS A 425 8.68 24.45 25.93
N GLU A 426 7.51 24.93 25.51
CA GLU A 426 6.85 24.48 24.27
C GLU A 426 7.68 24.75 23.02
N HIS A 427 8.39 25.87 22.94
CA HIS A 427 9.25 26.20 21.80
C HIS A 427 10.59 25.44 21.88
N LEU A 428 11.11 25.19 23.09
CA LEU A 428 12.29 24.34 23.27
C LEU A 428 12.04 22.90 22.84
N ALA A 429 10.84 22.37 23.11
CA ALA A 429 10.45 21.02 22.70
C ALA A 429 10.53 20.80 21.18
N ILE A 430 10.29 21.84 20.36
CA ILE A 430 10.44 21.77 18.90
C ILE A 430 11.90 21.47 18.53
N TYR A 431 12.85 22.10 19.21
CA TYR A 431 14.27 21.86 18.98
C TYR A 431 14.74 20.50 19.51
N GLU A 432 14.14 20.01 20.61
CA GLU A 432 14.40 18.66 21.15
C GLU A 432 13.93 17.55 20.19
N GLN A 433 12.86 17.76 19.42
CA GLN A 433 12.40 16.81 18.39
C GLN A 433 13.45 16.57 17.29
N PHE A 434 14.34 17.52 17.00
CA PHE A 434 15.45 17.29 16.06
C PHE A 434 16.45 16.25 16.59
N SER A 435 16.54 16.08 17.91
CA SER A 435 17.38 15.04 18.51
C SER A 435 16.80 13.63 18.33
N SER A 436 15.47 13.51 18.30
CA SER A 436 14.79 12.20 18.26
C SER A 436 14.62 11.65 16.85
N ARG A 437 14.74 12.51 15.82
CA ARG A 437 14.52 12.18 14.41
C ARG A 437 15.70 12.58 13.52
N ILE A 438 16.83 11.88 13.68
CA ILE A 438 17.99 12.08 12.79
C ILE A 438 17.79 11.25 11.52
N CYS A 439 17.77 11.94 10.37
CA CYS A 439 17.60 11.31 9.06
C CYS A 439 18.63 10.18 8.85
N GLY A 440 18.15 8.96 8.58
CA GLY A 440 19.02 7.79 8.29
C GLY A 440 19.23 6.86 9.47
N PHE A 441 18.74 7.24 10.64
CA PHE A 441 18.86 6.47 11.88
C PHE A 441 17.49 6.19 12.49
N LYS A 442 17.40 5.10 13.25
CA LYS A 442 16.18 4.77 14.00
C LYS A 442 15.76 5.92 14.92
N PRO A 443 14.46 6.30 14.96
CA PRO A 443 13.96 7.27 15.91
C PRO A 443 14.22 6.80 17.35
N THR A 444 14.79 7.66 18.19
CA THR A 444 14.82 7.43 19.64
C THR A 444 13.46 7.81 20.20
N VAL A 445 12.62 6.82 20.53
CA VAL A 445 11.28 7.04 21.08
C VAL A 445 11.39 7.77 22.42
N SER A 446 10.75 8.93 22.52
CA SER A 446 10.52 9.66 23.76
C SER A 446 8.99 9.75 23.97
N ASP A 447 8.37 8.67 24.45
CA ASP A 447 6.95 8.66 24.82
C ASP A 447 6.80 9.22 26.25
N GLU A 448 6.05 10.30 26.42
CA GLU A 448 5.87 11.00 27.71
C GLU A 448 5.25 10.13 28.82
N SER A 449 4.49 9.09 28.48
CA SER A 449 3.98 8.10 29.45
C SER A 449 5.06 7.15 29.97
N THR A 450 6.08 6.86 29.15
CA THR A 450 7.29 6.14 29.58
C THR A 450 8.30 7.06 30.27
N ALA A 451 8.27 8.38 30.01
CA ALA A 451 9.22 9.34 30.57
C ALA A 451 9.15 9.45 32.10
N SER A 452 7.95 9.37 32.69
CA SER A 452 7.79 9.36 34.16
C SER A 452 8.37 8.09 34.81
N MET A 453 8.30 6.94 34.14
CA MET A 453 8.96 5.70 34.59
C MET A 453 10.47 5.73 34.27
N MET A 454 10.89 6.41 33.19
CA MET A 454 12.27 6.48 32.72
C MET A 454 13.13 7.47 33.53
N GLU A 455 12.55 8.54 34.09
CA GLU A 455 13.21 9.44 35.05
C GLU A 455 13.63 8.71 36.35
N ALA A 456 12.88 7.68 36.76
CA ALA A 456 13.25 6.84 37.91
C ALA A 456 14.34 5.80 37.59
N VAL A 457 14.52 5.44 36.32
CA VAL A 457 15.47 4.40 35.86
C VAL A 457 16.86 4.98 35.55
N ASN A 458 16.96 6.26 35.18
CA ASN A 458 18.19 6.92 34.77
C ASN A 458 18.99 7.63 35.89
N ARG A 459 18.70 7.40 37.18
CA ARG A 459 19.59 7.87 38.24
C ARG A 459 20.98 7.24 38.11
N THR A 460 22.00 8.10 38.09
CA THR A 460 23.43 7.78 37.98
C THR A 460 23.84 6.76 39.03
N MET A 461 24.50 5.67 38.63
CA MET A 461 25.06 4.69 39.57
C MET A 461 26.24 5.32 40.32
N THR A 462 26.28 5.17 41.64
CA THR A 462 27.47 5.42 42.45
C THR A 462 28.50 4.34 42.12
N MET A 463 29.61 4.73 41.49
CA MET A 463 30.72 3.82 41.18
C MET A 463 31.56 3.56 42.44
N PRO A 464 32.24 2.41 42.53
CA PRO A 464 33.17 2.15 43.63
C PRO A 464 34.25 3.24 43.70
N GLU A 465 34.29 3.96 44.81
CA GLU A 465 35.17 5.11 45.02
C GLU A 465 36.56 4.68 45.51
N SER A 466 36.66 3.52 46.18
CA SER A 466 37.92 3.06 46.76
C SER A 466 38.80 2.27 45.77
N VAL A 467 40.11 2.44 45.86
CA VAL A 467 41.09 1.74 45.00
C VAL A 467 41.03 0.22 45.19
N LYS A 468 40.73 -0.25 46.40
CA LYS A 468 40.64 -1.68 46.74
C LYS A 468 39.44 -2.38 46.08
N GLU A 469 38.28 -1.71 46.02
CA GLU A 469 37.08 -2.26 45.37
C GLU A 469 37.25 -2.38 43.86
N VAL A 470 37.92 -1.38 43.25
CA VAL A 470 38.24 -1.39 41.81
C VAL A 470 39.21 -2.53 41.47
N GLU A 471 40.21 -2.77 42.30
CA GLU A 471 41.18 -3.85 42.10
C GLU A 471 40.51 -5.23 42.27
N GLN A 472 39.64 -5.39 43.27
CA GLN A 472 38.87 -6.62 43.49
C GLN A 472 37.90 -6.92 42.33
N LEU A 473 37.18 -5.91 41.84
CA LEU A 473 36.29 -6.04 40.67
C LEU A 473 37.07 -6.46 39.42
N THR A 474 38.22 -5.82 39.18
CA THR A 474 39.07 -6.13 38.01
C THR A 474 39.60 -7.56 38.07
N GLN A 475 39.98 -8.06 39.25
CA GLN A 475 40.40 -9.45 39.44
C GLN A 475 39.27 -10.44 39.16
N GLN A 476 38.05 -10.17 39.65
CA GLN A 476 36.89 -11.03 39.40
C GLN A 476 36.51 -11.08 37.91
N LEU A 477 36.50 -9.94 37.22
CA LEU A 477 36.24 -9.86 35.77
C LEU A 477 37.30 -10.63 34.97
N THR A 478 38.57 -10.47 35.31
CA THR A 478 39.69 -11.15 34.63
C THR A 478 39.63 -12.67 34.82
N SER A 479 39.19 -13.15 35.99
CA SER A 479 38.97 -14.57 36.23
C SER A 479 37.89 -15.16 35.32
N ILE A 480 36.75 -14.47 35.17
CA ILE A 480 35.66 -14.91 34.29
C ILE A 480 36.11 -14.92 32.82
N ILE A 481 36.83 -13.88 32.38
CA ILE A 481 37.37 -13.80 31.01
C ILE A 481 38.25 -15.02 30.70
N LYS A 482 39.16 -15.38 31.61
CA LYS A 482 40.06 -16.53 31.44
C LYS A 482 39.30 -17.85 31.34
N GLU A 483 38.25 -18.05 32.14
CA GLU A 483 37.41 -19.24 32.09
C GLU A 483 36.63 -19.33 30.76
N VAL A 484 36.08 -18.22 30.29
CA VAL A 484 35.38 -18.14 29.00
C VAL A 484 36.33 -18.40 27.83
N ASP A 485 37.56 -17.86 27.86
CA ASP A 485 38.54 -18.09 26.80
C ASP A 485 38.97 -19.57 26.71
N VAL A 486 39.19 -20.22 27.86
CA VAL A 486 39.52 -21.66 27.89
C VAL A 486 38.37 -22.50 27.33
N THR A 487 37.12 -22.20 27.72
CA THR A 487 35.95 -22.97 27.26
C THR A 487 35.65 -22.75 25.77
N MET A 488 35.80 -21.52 25.26
CA MET A 488 35.64 -21.22 23.83
C MET A 488 36.74 -21.85 22.97
N GLN A 489 37.99 -21.90 23.45
CA GLN A 489 39.09 -22.58 22.76
C GLN A 489 38.93 -24.10 22.75
N ALA A 490 38.38 -24.70 23.81
CA ALA A 490 38.19 -26.14 23.91
C ALA A 490 37.11 -26.68 22.96
N GLN A 491 36.02 -25.93 22.71
CA GLN A 491 34.88 -26.38 21.90
C GLN A 491 34.30 -25.29 20.96
N PRO A 492 35.04 -24.82 19.94
CA PRO A 492 34.59 -23.72 19.10
C PRO A 492 33.33 -24.07 18.30
N ASN A 493 32.29 -23.23 18.39
CA ASN A 493 31.05 -23.36 17.59
C ASN A 493 30.59 -22.01 17.02
N PRO A 494 31.33 -21.42 16.06
CA PRO A 494 31.06 -20.07 15.54
C PRO A 494 29.71 -19.92 14.84
N SER A 495 29.06 -21.03 14.43
CA SER A 495 27.71 -21.02 13.85
C SER A 495 26.58 -20.87 14.88
N ASN A 496 26.84 -21.14 16.17
CA ASN A 496 25.82 -21.10 17.21
C ASN A 496 25.65 -19.67 17.77
N LYS A 497 24.39 -19.21 17.86
CA LYS A 497 24.05 -17.88 18.37
C LYS A 497 24.46 -17.66 19.83
N ALA A 498 24.36 -18.68 20.68
CA ALA A 498 24.77 -18.63 22.08
C ALA A 498 26.30 -18.59 22.22
N TYR A 499 27.05 -19.28 21.36
CA TYR A 499 28.51 -19.15 21.30
C TYR A 499 28.94 -17.72 20.94
N GLN A 500 28.29 -17.11 19.94
CA GLN A 500 28.54 -15.71 19.57
C GLN A 500 28.18 -14.74 20.72
N GLY A 501 27.07 -15.00 21.42
CA GLY A 501 26.67 -14.23 22.60
C GLY A 501 27.68 -14.31 23.74
N VAL A 502 28.23 -15.50 24.02
CA VAL A 502 29.28 -15.71 25.03
C VAL A 502 30.54 -14.92 24.69
N GLY A 503 30.98 -14.95 23.42
CA GLY A 503 32.13 -14.17 22.95
C GLY A 503 31.91 -12.65 23.08
N ALA A 504 30.73 -12.17 22.71
CA ALA A 504 30.39 -10.74 22.82
C ALA A 504 30.35 -10.25 24.29
N ILE A 505 29.81 -11.05 25.21
CA ILE A 505 29.83 -10.72 26.64
C ILE A 505 31.27 -10.70 27.16
N ARG A 506 32.12 -11.65 26.74
CA ARG A 506 33.55 -11.66 27.10
C ARG A 506 34.27 -10.39 26.68
N ASP A 507 34.02 -9.89 25.47
CA ASP A 507 34.64 -8.66 24.98
C ASP A 507 34.22 -7.43 25.79
N LEU A 508 32.95 -7.37 26.20
CA LEU A 508 32.44 -6.31 27.06
C LEU A 508 33.02 -6.38 28.48
N LEU A 509 33.23 -7.59 29.02
CA LEU A 509 33.92 -7.77 30.30
C LEU A 509 35.37 -7.28 30.22
N SER A 510 36.06 -7.51 29.11
CA SER A 510 37.44 -7.03 28.88
C SER A 510 37.51 -5.50 28.82
N GLN A 511 36.53 -4.86 28.18
CA GLN A 511 36.40 -3.40 28.16
C GLN A 511 36.13 -2.82 29.56
N LEU A 512 35.33 -3.49 30.37
CA LEU A 512 35.08 -3.07 31.75
C LEU A 512 36.32 -3.30 32.64
N ALA A 513 37.06 -4.38 32.45
CA ALA A 513 38.28 -4.65 33.20
C ALA A 513 39.39 -3.63 32.91
N THR A 514 39.43 -3.07 31.69
CA THR A 514 40.38 -2.01 31.32
C THR A 514 39.96 -0.63 31.83
N ASN A 515 38.66 -0.34 31.91
CA ASN A 515 38.11 0.91 32.45
C ASN A 515 37.02 0.66 33.51
N PRO A 516 37.38 0.17 34.72
CA PRO A 516 36.42 -0.28 35.73
C PRO A 516 35.59 0.84 36.38
N ARG A 517 35.94 2.11 36.11
CA ARG A 517 35.22 3.30 36.59
C ARG A 517 34.25 3.90 35.56
N ASP A 518 34.21 3.36 34.34
CA ASP A 518 33.34 3.91 33.31
C ASP A 518 31.90 3.39 33.45
N SER A 519 31.04 4.27 33.98
CA SER A 519 29.61 4.01 34.14
C SER A 519 28.90 3.62 32.83
N ILE A 520 29.38 4.11 31.68
CA ILE A 520 28.79 3.82 30.37
C ILE A 520 29.07 2.36 29.97
N THR A 521 30.30 1.90 30.19
CA THR A 521 30.70 0.52 29.90
C THR A 521 29.92 -0.49 30.76
N VAL A 522 29.64 -0.17 32.03
CA VAL A 522 28.78 -1.01 32.90
C VAL A 522 27.35 -1.10 32.35
N VAL A 523 26.76 0.02 31.93
CA VAL A 523 25.40 0.04 31.35
C VAL A 523 25.36 -0.76 30.06
N ASN A 524 26.36 -0.58 29.19
CA ASN A 524 26.48 -1.35 27.94
C ASN A 524 26.61 -2.85 28.19
N LEU A 525 27.41 -3.25 29.19
CA LEU A 525 27.54 -4.65 29.59
C LEU A 525 26.18 -5.23 29.99
N ILE A 526 25.41 -4.53 30.83
CA ILE A 526 24.08 -5.00 31.29
C ILE A 526 23.12 -5.11 30.10
N THR A 527 22.96 -4.04 29.32
CA THR A 527 21.97 -4.01 28.23
C THR A 527 22.29 -5.05 27.15
N ARG A 528 23.55 -5.14 26.70
CA ARG A 528 23.95 -6.11 25.66
C ARG A 528 23.90 -7.54 26.16
N SER A 529 24.26 -7.80 27.43
CA SER A 529 24.16 -9.14 28.00
C SER A 529 22.70 -9.62 28.06
N VAL A 530 21.76 -8.73 28.40
CA VAL A 530 20.31 -9.03 28.38
C VAL A 530 19.82 -9.29 26.95
N GLU A 531 20.24 -8.47 25.96
CA GLU A 531 19.92 -8.69 24.55
C GLU A 531 20.39 -10.06 24.04
N HIS A 532 21.65 -10.41 24.32
CA HIS A 532 22.21 -11.71 23.90
C HIS A 532 21.49 -12.88 24.56
N LEU A 533 21.12 -12.77 25.84
CA LEU A 533 20.33 -13.79 26.54
C LEU A 533 18.95 -13.98 25.87
N LEU A 534 18.20 -12.89 25.66
CA LEU A 534 16.86 -12.95 25.05
C LEU A 534 16.89 -13.49 23.62
N HIS A 535 17.90 -13.12 22.83
CA HIS A 535 18.03 -13.53 21.44
C HIS A 535 18.48 -14.99 21.27
N ALA A 536 19.38 -15.49 22.12
CA ALA A 536 20.08 -16.75 21.87
C ALA A 536 19.75 -17.90 22.83
N TYR A 537 19.10 -17.64 23.98
CA TYR A 537 18.76 -18.70 24.94
C TYR A 537 17.45 -19.43 24.55
N HIS A 538 17.58 -20.65 24.04
CA HIS A 538 16.46 -21.57 23.76
C HIS A 538 16.89 -22.99 24.15
N VAL A 539 16.05 -23.74 24.87
CA VAL A 539 16.31 -25.09 25.34
C VAL A 539 15.18 -26.02 24.88
N ASP A 540 15.16 -26.33 23.59
CA ASP A 540 14.24 -27.30 23.01
C ASP A 540 14.78 -28.74 23.08
N SER A 541 13.92 -29.71 23.42
CA SER A 541 14.24 -31.15 23.47
C SER A 541 14.70 -31.74 22.12
N THR A 542 14.50 -31.02 21.01
CA THR A 542 14.86 -31.40 19.65
C THR A 542 16.21 -30.83 19.18
N SER A 543 16.87 -30.01 19.99
CA SER A 543 18.14 -29.35 19.65
C SER A 543 19.36 -30.26 19.86
N LYS A 544 20.44 -30.05 19.07
CA LYS A 544 21.69 -30.82 19.21
C LYS A 544 22.28 -30.61 20.62
N ALA A 545 22.85 -31.66 21.20
CA ALA A 545 23.41 -31.63 22.56
C ALA A 545 24.44 -30.49 22.79
N LEU A 546 25.29 -30.22 21.80
CA LEU A 546 26.28 -29.13 21.85
C LEU A 546 25.62 -27.74 21.83
N ASP A 547 24.49 -27.58 21.14
CA ASP A 547 23.79 -26.29 21.06
C ASP A 547 23.07 -25.96 22.38
N VAL A 548 22.48 -26.99 23.01
CA VAL A 548 21.90 -26.90 24.36
C VAL A 548 22.98 -26.55 25.40
N GLU A 549 24.16 -27.13 25.27
CA GLU A 549 25.29 -26.86 26.15
C GLU A 549 25.79 -25.41 26.03
N TRP A 550 25.88 -24.86 24.81
CA TRP A 550 26.21 -23.44 24.60
C TRP A 550 25.12 -22.49 25.11
N ALA A 551 23.85 -22.85 25.00
CA ALA A 551 22.75 -22.08 25.59
C ALA A 551 22.85 -22.05 27.13
N ARG A 552 23.20 -23.18 27.78
CA ARG A 552 23.45 -23.23 29.22
C ARG A 552 24.65 -22.38 29.62
N ARG A 553 25.76 -22.44 28.88
CA ARG A 553 26.95 -21.60 29.13
C ARG A 553 26.65 -20.11 28.99
N LEU A 554 25.86 -19.70 28.01
CA LEU A 554 25.41 -18.30 27.88
C LEU A 554 24.63 -17.85 29.11
N ARG A 555 23.68 -18.68 29.58
CA ARG A 555 22.90 -18.42 30.79
C ARG A 555 23.80 -18.32 32.02
N ASP A 556 24.71 -19.27 32.19
CA ASP A 556 25.57 -19.36 33.38
C ASP A 556 26.58 -18.20 33.39
N LEU A 557 27.11 -17.80 32.24
CA LEU A 557 27.93 -16.60 32.09
C LEU A 557 27.14 -15.33 32.43
N PHE A 558 25.93 -15.17 31.89
CA PHE A 558 25.06 -14.03 32.21
C PHE A 558 24.80 -13.92 33.73
N ILE A 559 24.48 -15.04 34.38
CA ILE A 559 24.28 -15.09 35.83
C ILE A 559 25.58 -14.78 36.58
N GLY A 560 26.73 -15.29 36.11
CA GLY A 560 28.05 -14.98 36.66
C GLY A 560 28.37 -13.49 36.61
N VAL A 561 28.10 -12.84 35.47
CA VAL A 561 28.24 -11.38 35.31
C VAL A 561 27.32 -10.64 36.28
N CYS A 562 26.05 -11.05 36.38
CA CYS A 562 25.13 -10.44 37.34
C CYS A 562 25.61 -10.60 38.79
N ARG A 563 26.17 -11.75 39.18
CA ARG A 563 26.73 -11.95 40.53
C ARG A 563 27.91 -11.02 40.83
N VAL A 564 28.81 -10.81 39.87
CA VAL A 564 29.92 -9.86 40.02
C VAL A 564 29.38 -8.44 40.14
N LEU A 565 28.40 -8.06 39.32
CA LEU A 565 27.76 -6.74 39.42
C LEU A 565 27.03 -6.55 40.76
N LEU A 566 26.44 -7.60 41.33
CA LEU A 566 25.80 -7.56 42.65
C LEU A 566 26.78 -7.38 43.82
N THR A 567 28.10 -7.56 43.60
CA THR A 567 29.10 -7.16 44.60
C THR A 567 29.27 -5.64 44.71
N GLN A 568 28.86 -4.91 43.66
CA GLN A 568 29.02 -3.45 43.54
C GLN A 568 27.67 -2.71 43.55
N PHE A 569 26.58 -3.40 43.20
CA PHE A 569 25.26 -2.81 43.01
C PHE A 569 24.19 -3.55 43.80
N THR A 570 23.16 -2.81 44.24
CA THR A 570 22.01 -3.45 44.87
C THR A 570 21.22 -4.27 43.84
N ILE A 571 20.60 -5.37 44.30
CA ILE A 571 19.68 -6.17 43.49
C ILE A 571 18.53 -5.32 42.91
N VAL A 572 18.11 -4.27 43.63
CA VAL A 572 17.04 -3.36 43.19
C VAL A 572 17.47 -2.53 41.99
N ASP A 573 18.70 -1.99 41.99
CA ASP A 573 19.20 -1.18 40.88
C ASP A 573 19.55 -2.02 39.65
N LEU A 574 20.13 -3.21 39.86
CA LEU A 574 20.42 -4.14 38.77
C LEU A 574 19.12 -4.65 38.13
N SER A 575 18.13 -5.05 38.94
CA SER A 575 16.82 -5.49 38.43
C SER A 575 16.07 -4.38 37.72
N ARG A 576 16.15 -3.12 38.19
CA ARG A 576 15.57 -1.96 37.50
C ARG A 576 16.14 -1.80 36.09
N ARG A 577 17.46 -1.87 35.94
CA ARG A 577 18.15 -1.70 34.65
C ARG A 577 17.94 -2.88 33.70
N ILE A 578 17.91 -4.11 34.22
CA ILE A 578 17.58 -5.30 33.43
C ILE A 578 16.13 -5.20 32.93
N THR A 579 15.18 -4.83 33.80
CA THR A 579 13.77 -4.63 33.42
C THR A 579 13.63 -3.54 32.36
N GLY A 580 14.32 -2.40 32.52
CA GLY A 580 14.36 -1.34 31.51
C GLY A 580 14.97 -1.81 30.18
N SER A 581 16.00 -2.66 30.22
CA SER A 581 16.61 -3.23 29.01
C SER A 581 15.64 -4.18 28.29
N ILE A 582 14.85 -4.99 29.01
CA ILE A 582 13.80 -5.85 28.43
C ILE A 582 12.69 -5.02 27.77
N ILE A 583 12.25 -3.94 28.43
CA ILE A 583 11.21 -3.05 27.90
C ILE A 583 11.67 -2.38 26.60
N ASN A 584 12.93 -2.00 26.50
CA ASN A 584 13.48 -1.27 25.35
C ASN A 584 14.06 -2.17 24.25
N VAL A 585 14.00 -3.49 24.41
CA VAL A 585 14.58 -4.45 23.47
C VAL A 585 13.75 -4.60 22.19
N ARG A 586 14.39 -5.04 21.09
CA ARG A 586 13.72 -5.25 19.78
C ARG A 586 12.62 -6.32 19.89
N MET A 587 11.49 -6.09 19.22
CA MET A 587 10.30 -6.97 19.27
C MET A 587 10.59 -8.42 18.86
N ASP A 588 11.51 -8.64 17.91
CA ASP A 588 11.80 -9.94 17.30
C ASP A 588 12.21 -11.05 18.29
N TYR A 589 12.75 -10.68 19.47
CA TYR A 589 13.18 -11.62 20.51
C TYR A 589 12.77 -11.17 21.93
N LYS A 590 11.92 -10.14 22.03
CA LYS A 590 11.40 -9.62 23.31
C LYS A 590 10.55 -10.65 24.05
N TRP A 591 9.85 -11.51 23.31
CA TRP A 591 8.86 -12.46 23.82
C TRP A 591 9.44 -13.86 24.09
N ASN A 592 10.71 -13.95 24.49
CA ASN A 592 11.34 -15.22 24.85
C ASN A 592 10.95 -15.64 26.29
N VAL A 593 10.02 -16.60 26.40
CA VAL A 593 9.47 -17.09 27.68
C VAL A 593 10.56 -17.73 28.55
N GLU A 594 11.46 -18.52 27.97
CA GLU A 594 12.48 -19.28 28.69
C GLU A 594 13.55 -18.37 29.31
N ALA A 595 13.98 -17.35 28.57
CA ALA A 595 14.93 -16.36 29.06
C ALA A 595 14.31 -15.51 30.19
N ILE A 596 13.06 -15.08 30.03
CA ILE A 596 12.35 -14.30 31.06
C ILE A 596 12.11 -15.15 32.32
N GLU A 597 11.82 -16.45 32.17
CA GLU A 597 11.70 -17.37 33.31
C GLU A 597 13.00 -17.45 34.11
N VAL A 598 14.17 -17.55 33.45
CA VAL A 598 15.48 -17.54 34.13
C VAL A 598 15.67 -16.24 34.90
N LEU A 599 15.35 -15.09 34.29
CA LEU A 599 15.52 -13.79 34.92
C LEU A 599 14.61 -13.63 36.15
N LEU A 600 13.38 -14.15 36.11
CA LEU A 600 12.45 -14.16 37.24
C LEU A 600 12.92 -15.09 38.36
N LYS A 601 13.43 -16.29 38.03
CA LYS A 601 13.99 -17.23 39.02
C LYS A 601 15.14 -16.63 39.84
N HIS A 602 15.92 -15.73 39.24
CA HIS A 602 17.05 -15.06 39.90
C HIS A 602 16.70 -13.67 40.47
N GLN A 603 15.42 -13.28 40.50
CA GLN A 603 14.95 -11.97 40.99
C GLN A 603 15.59 -10.77 40.26
N LEU A 604 15.95 -10.95 38.99
CA LEU A 604 16.61 -9.92 38.17
C LEU A 604 15.62 -9.03 37.39
N VAL A 605 14.31 -9.28 37.52
CA VAL A 605 13.25 -8.48 36.88
C VAL A 605 12.28 -7.96 37.93
N GLN A 606 11.92 -6.69 37.82
CA GLN A 606 10.89 -6.07 38.65
C GLN A 606 9.52 -6.49 38.14
N ALA A 607 9.00 -7.58 38.70
CA ALA A 607 7.71 -8.17 38.31
C ALA A 607 6.55 -7.15 38.23
N PRO A 608 6.38 -6.19 39.17
CA PRO A 608 5.29 -5.22 39.08
C PRO A 608 5.40 -4.28 37.87
N VAL A 609 6.61 -3.85 37.53
CA VAL A 609 6.86 -2.96 36.38
C VAL A 609 6.68 -3.73 35.08
N PHE A 610 7.15 -4.98 35.04
CA PHE A 610 6.97 -5.84 33.88
C PHE A 610 5.49 -6.25 33.68
N ASP A 611 4.74 -6.47 34.75
CA ASP A 611 3.30 -6.76 34.74
C ASP A 611 2.49 -5.60 34.14
N GLN A 612 2.71 -4.38 34.64
CA GLN A 612 2.04 -3.19 34.10
C GLN A 612 2.38 -2.96 32.63
N HIS A 613 3.65 -3.11 32.26
CA HIS A 613 4.10 -2.99 30.87
C HIS A 613 3.44 -4.04 29.97
N LEU A 614 3.41 -5.31 30.40
CA LEU A 614 2.80 -6.39 29.63
C LEU A 614 1.28 -6.20 29.49
N ALA A 615 0.58 -5.85 30.57
CA ALA A 615 -0.85 -5.55 30.55
C ALA A 615 -1.20 -4.36 29.65
N HIS A 616 -0.38 -3.30 29.65
CA HIS A 616 -0.53 -2.15 28.78
C HIS A 616 -0.34 -2.51 27.31
N VAL A 617 0.70 -3.30 26.99
CA VAL A 617 0.97 -3.74 25.61
C VAL A 617 -0.13 -4.68 25.09
N MET A 618 -0.90 -5.32 25.97
CA MET A 618 -2.03 -6.19 25.62
C MET A 618 -3.34 -5.46 25.27
N ASP A 619 -3.34 -4.12 25.18
CA ASP A 619 -4.53 -3.24 25.04
C ASP A 619 -5.68 -3.84 24.21
N GLY A 620 -6.76 -4.24 24.89
CA GLY A 620 -7.99 -4.78 24.31
C GLY A 620 -7.87 -6.07 23.47
N GLY A 621 -6.72 -6.76 23.48
CA GLY A 621 -6.45 -7.89 22.59
C GLY A 621 -5.99 -7.51 21.17
N SER A 622 -5.62 -6.24 20.95
CA SER A 622 -5.11 -5.74 19.67
C SER A 622 -3.70 -6.25 19.33
N ASN A 623 -2.87 -6.46 20.36
CA ASN A 623 -1.53 -7.04 20.22
C ASN A 623 -1.55 -8.55 20.42
N VAL A 624 -1.68 -9.28 19.31
CA VAL A 624 -1.81 -10.75 19.29
C VAL A 624 -0.55 -11.44 19.81
N GLU A 625 0.64 -10.92 19.52
CA GLU A 625 1.91 -11.52 19.96
C GLU A 625 2.12 -11.40 21.48
N ALA A 626 1.86 -10.22 22.04
CA ALA A 626 1.91 -10.01 23.49
C ALA A 626 0.85 -10.84 24.23
N THR A 627 -0.34 -10.97 23.65
CA THR A 627 -1.42 -11.80 24.22
C THR A 627 -1.06 -13.29 24.19
N LEU A 628 -0.50 -13.79 23.08
CA LEU A 628 -0.03 -15.16 22.96
C LEU A 628 1.17 -15.45 23.86
N PHE A 629 2.10 -14.49 23.99
CA PHE A 629 3.21 -14.55 24.93
C PHE A 629 2.68 -14.66 26.36
N ALA A 630 1.76 -13.79 26.79
CA ALA A 630 1.16 -13.84 28.12
C ALA A 630 0.46 -15.18 28.38
N GLN A 631 -0.33 -15.68 27.42
CA GLN A 631 -0.98 -17.00 27.53
C GLN A 631 0.05 -18.14 27.67
N ARG A 632 1.12 -18.13 26.88
CA ARG A 632 2.20 -19.13 26.98
C ARG A 632 2.99 -18.99 28.28
N PHE A 633 3.31 -17.77 28.70
CA PHE A 633 4.03 -17.46 29.93
C PHE A 633 3.28 -18.00 31.16
N PHE A 634 1.98 -17.71 31.28
CA PHE A 634 1.14 -18.26 32.35
C PHE A 634 0.98 -19.78 32.25
N ARG A 635 0.96 -20.35 31.04
CA ARG A 635 0.87 -21.81 30.83
C ARG A 635 2.18 -22.52 31.20
N VAL A 636 3.33 -22.07 30.73
CA VAL A 636 4.65 -22.70 30.92
C VAL A 636 5.08 -22.64 32.39
N ILE A 637 4.91 -21.50 33.04
CA ILE A 637 5.24 -21.38 34.47
C ILE A 637 4.23 -22.15 35.34
N GLY A 638 2.97 -22.26 34.90
CA GLY A 638 1.91 -22.99 35.60
C GLY A 638 1.88 -24.51 35.39
N SER A 639 2.50 -25.04 34.32
CA SER A 639 2.39 -26.47 33.96
C SER A 639 3.37 -27.38 34.70
N ASN A 640 4.42 -26.82 35.34
CA ASN A 640 5.39 -27.61 36.09
C ASN A 640 5.00 -27.87 37.55
N ASP A 641 4.04 -27.14 38.13
CA ASP A 641 3.59 -27.33 39.52
C ASP A 641 2.26 -26.58 39.79
N ALA A 642 1.16 -27.30 40.03
CA ALA A 642 -0.17 -26.69 40.24
C ALA A 642 -0.23 -25.76 41.47
N SER A 643 0.72 -25.89 42.40
CA SER A 643 0.88 -25.05 43.58
C SER A 643 1.39 -23.62 43.28
N ARG A 644 1.96 -23.36 42.10
CA ARG A 644 2.57 -22.08 41.72
C ARG A 644 1.62 -21.10 41.02
N ILE A 645 0.49 -21.59 40.52
CA ILE A 645 -0.53 -20.78 39.83
C ILE A 645 -1.06 -19.62 40.69
N PRO A 646 -1.34 -19.77 42.00
CA PRO A 646 -1.80 -18.67 42.86
C PRO A 646 -0.72 -17.59 43.05
N VAL A 647 0.53 -18.00 43.23
CA VAL A 647 1.68 -17.09 43.46
C VAL A 647 1.97 -16.22 42.23
N ILE A 648 1.82 -16.79 41.02
CA ILE A 648 2.02 -16.05 39.76
C ILE A 648 0.87 -15.06 39.51
N LYS A 649 -0.36 -15.41 39.92
CA LYS A 649 -1.50 -14.49 39.88
C LYS A 649 -1.30 -13.30 40.82
N GLU A 650 -0.71 -13.52 41.99
CA GLU A 650 -0.34 -12.45 42.91
C GLU A 650 0.82 -11.59 42.40
N ALA A 651 1.77 -12.18 41.65
CA ALA A 651 2.92 -11.46 41.08
C ALA A 651 2.60 -10.67 39.80
N PHE A 652 1.59 -11.09 39.03
CA PHE A 652 1.18 -10.47 37.76
C PHE A 652 -0.34 -10.18 37.68
N PRO A 653 -0.89 -9.38 38.61
CA PRO A 653 -2.33 -9.15 38.70
C PRO A 653 -2.92 -8.39 37.50
N ALA A 654 -2.21 -7.39 36.96
CA ALA A 654 -2.74 -6.57 35.86
C ALA A 654 -2.82 -7.35 34.54
N THR A 655 -1.78 -8.14 34.23
CA THR A 655 -1.76 -9.01 33.06
C THR A 655 -2.83 -10.10 33.17
N TYR A 656 -3.01 -10.67 34.38
CA TYR A 656 -4.02 -11.70 34.62
C TYR A 656 -5.45 -11.17 34.50
N GLU A 657 -5.73 -9.98 35.04
CA GLU A 657 -7.04 -9.32 34.91
C GLU A 657 -7.37 -9.03 33.44
N GLN A 658 -6.39 -8.58 32.66
CA GLN A 658 -6.57 -8.30 31.24
C GLN A 658 -6.84 -9.59 30.43
N LEU A 659 -6.15 -10.69 30.75
CA LEU A 659 -6.44 -12.00 30.17
C LEU A 659 -7.86 -12.49 30.51
N LEU A 660 -8.31 -12.29 31.75
CA LEU A 660 -9.66 -12.61 32.20
C LEU A 660 -10.73 -11.79 31.48
N LYS A 661 -10.53 -10.47 31.33
CA LYS A 661 -11.44 -9.60 30.56
C LYS A 661 -11.56 -10.05 29.11
N ILE A 662 -10.44 -10.37 28.46
CA ILE A 662 -10.42 -10.91 27.09
C ILE A 662 -11.17 -12.24 27.02
N GLN A 663 -10.98 -13.14 28.00
CA GLN A 663 -11.64 -14.44 28.05
C GLN A 663 -13.15 -14.32 28.33
N GLN A 664 -13.56 -13.43 29.23
CA GLN A 664 -14.97 -13.16 29.56
C GLN A 664 -15.70 -12.49 28.40
N MET A 665 -15.08 -11.53 27.72
CA MET A 665 -15.62 -10.92 26.49
C MET A 665 -15.87 -11.99 25.41
N GLN A 666 -14.93 -12.93 25.24
CA GLN A 666 -15.09 -14.07 24.32
C GLN A 666 -16.17 -15.07 24.77
N ALA A 667 -16.43 -15.23 26.07
CA ALA A 667 -17.47 -16.12 26.60
C ALA A 667 -18.87 -15.48 26.56
N MET A 668 -18.98 -14.18 26.80
CA MET A 668 -20.24 -13.42 26.74
C MET A 668 -20.81 -13.39 25.32
N LEU A 669 -19.93 -13.23 24.32
CA LEU A 669 -20.27 -13.36 22.90
C LEU A 669 -20.78 -14.78 22.53
N ARG A 670 -20.38 -15.82 23.29
CA ARG A 670 -20.88 -17.19 23.11
C ARG A 670 -22.23 -17.43 23.79
N HIS A 671 -22.47 -16.88 24.98
CA HIS A 671 -23.73 -17.08 25.71
C HIS A 671 -24.92 -16.33 25.10
N GLN A 672 -24.72 -15.13 24.55
CA GLN A 672 -25.78 -14.42 23.82
C GLN A 672 -26.22 -15.16 22.55
N ALA A 673 -25.37 -16.01 21.98
CA ALA A 673 -25.71 -16.83 20.81
C ALA A 673 -26.52 -18.10 21.16
N ALA A 674 -26.50 -18.56 22.42
CA ALA A 674 -27.14 -19.81 22.84
C ALA A 674 -28.56 -19.65 23.41
N ALA A 675 -28.93 -18.46 23.90
CA ALA A 675 -30.27 -18.22 24.49
C ALA A 675 -31.38 -17.99 23.44
N ALA A 676 -31.02 -17.76 22.17
CA ALA A 676 -31.96 -17.49 21.09
C ALA A 676 -32.54 -18.77 20.41
N SER A 677 -32.14 -19.97 20.84
CA SER A 677 -32.41 -21.23 20.12
C SER A 677 -33.41 -22.18 20.79
N THR A 678 -34.14 -21.78 21.83
CA THR A 678 -35.06 -22.69 22.55
C THR A 678 -36.43 -22.05 22.85
N GLY A 679 -37.42 -22.30 21.98
CA GLY A 679 -38.84 -22.02 22.21
C GLY A 679 -39.70 -22.67 21.12
N GLU A 680 -40.42 -23.75 21.46
CA GLU A 680 -41.34 -24.49 20.59
C GLU A 680 -42.71 -23.78 20.38
N PRO A 681 -43.46 -24.11 19.30
CA PRO A 681 -44.69 -23.42 18.89
C PRO A 681 -45.99 -24.20 19.25
N ASN A 682 -47.09 -23.48 19.48
CA ASN A 682 -48.45 -24.04 19.53
C ASN A 682 -49.26 -23.60 18.30
N LEU A 683 -49.95 -24.57 17.68
CA LEU A 683 -50.76 -24.46 16.47
C LEU A 683 -52.14 -23.82 16.77
N ASP A 684 -52.62 -22.95 15.87
CA ASP A 684 -53.97 -23.06 15.30
C ASP A 684 -54.25 -22.03 14.18
N SER A 685 -54.99 -22.50 13.17
CA SER A 685 -55.61 -21.83 12.01
C SER A 685 -54.89 -21.73 10.65
N PRO A 686 -55.63 -21.90 9.53
CA PRO A 686 -55.23 -22.78 8.44
C PRO A 686 -55.23 -22.12 7.03
N LEU A 687 -54.69 -22.87 6.05
CA LEU A 687 -54.77 -22.73 4.57
C LEU A 687 -53.73 -21.84 3.86
N GLY A 688 -52.64 -22.51 3.42
CA GLY A 688 -51.69 -22.11 2.35
C GLY A 688 -52.21 -22.41 0.92
N PRO A 689 -51.36 -22.64 -0.13
CA PRO A 689 -50.01 -23.25 -0.13
C PRO A 689 -48.88 -22.37 -0.75
N SER A 690 -47.57 -22.45 -0.40
CA SER A 690 -46.57 -23.55 -0.28
C SER A 690 -45.74 -23.74 -1.59
N ALA A 691 -44.41 -23.94 -1.67
CA ALA A 691 -43.38 -24.36 -0.71
C ALA A 691 -41.98 -23.83 -1.11
N ILE A 692 -41.20 -23.29 -0.16
CA ILE A 692 -39.73 -23.33 -0.18
C ILE A 692 -39.32 -23.84 1.20
N ASP A 693 -38.78 -25.07 1.22
CA ASP A 693 -38.31 -25.75 2.42
C ASP A 693 -37.12 -25.04 3.10
N PRO A 694 -36.94 -25.24 4.40
CA PRO A 694 -36.12 -24.39 5.25
C PRO A 694 -34.63 -24.79 5.23
N ILE A 695 -33.82 -24.03 4.49
CA ILE A 695 -32.34 -24.07 4.58
C ILE A 695 -31.76 -22.74 5.12
N ILE A 696 -32.58 -21.73 5.36
CA ILE A 696 -32.07 -20.35 5.51
C ILE A 696 -31.75 -19.94 6.96
N ALA A 697 -32.21 -20.67 7.99
CA ALA A 697 -32.00 -20.28 9.39
C ALA A 697 -30.58 -20.55 9.95
N ALA A 698 -29.74 -21.32 9.26
CA ALA A 698 -28.35 -21.60 9.70
C ALA A 698 -27.31 -20.55 9.23
N SER A 699 -27.74 -19.42 8.67
CA SER A 699 -26.86 -18.54 7.88
C SER A 699 -26.44 -17.21 8.55
N ALA A 700 -26.83 -16.95 9.80
CA ALA A 700 -26.52 -15.68 10.49
C ALA A 700 -25.62 -15.77 11.74
N SER A 701 -25.29 -16.96 12.22
CA SER A 701 -24.27 -17.16 13.28
C SER A 701 -23.06 -17.86 12.67
N GLY A 702 -21.86 -17.33 12.92
CA GLY A 702 -20.59 -17.93 12.49
C GLY A 702 -20.22 -19.21 13.23
N VAL A 703 -21.19 -20.11 13.44
CA VAL A 703 -20.95 -21.43 13.99
C VAL A 703 -20.65 -22.36 12.82
N VAL A 704 -19.39 -22.75 12.75
CA VAL A 704 -18.86 -23.90 12.02
C VAL A 704 -19.82 -25.09 12.22
N PRO A 705 -20.35 -25.74 11.16
CA PRO A 705 -20.94 -27.08 11.33
C PRO A 705 -19.86 -27.95 11.97
N PRO A 706 -20.16 -28.70 13.05
CA PRO A 706 -19.14 -29.47 13.73
C PRO A 706 -18.36 -30.29 12.71
N ALA A 707 -17.03 -30.16 12.74
CA ALA A 707 -16.15 -30.98 11.94
C ALA A 707 -16.65 -32.43 12.04
N LEU A 708 -16.90 -33.05 10.88
CA LEU A 708 -17.23 -34.47 10.81
C LEU A 708 -16.28 -35.19 11.77
N PRO A 709 -16.79 -35.92 12.78
CA PRO A 709 -15.92 -36.71 13.63
C PRO A 709 -15.08 -37.59 12.70
N ALA A 710 -13.76 -37.56 12.89
CA ALA A 710 -12.85 -38.37 12.09
C ALA A 710 -13.38 -39.81 12.07
N SER A 711 -13.98 -40.20 10.95
CA SER A 711 -14.42 -41.57 10.76
C SER A 711 -13.17 -42.41 10.88
N VAL A 712 -13.23 -43.45 11.70
CA VAL A 712 -12.11 -44.35 11.98
C VAL A 712 -11.58 -44.85 10.64
N GLU A 713 -10.45 -44.31 10.21
CA GLU A 713 -9.89 -44.62 8.90
C GLU A 713 -9.48 -46.09 8.89
N GLU A 714 -10.05 -46.85 7.94
CA GLU A 714 -9.75 -48.27 7.80
C GLU A 714 -8.28 -48.43 7.36
N PRO A 715 -7.44 -49.18 8.09
CA PRO A 715 -6.03 -49.35 7.75
C PRO A 715 -5.86 -49.85 6.31
N GLY A 716 -5.07 -49.14 5.51
CA GLY A 716 -4.78 -49.51 4.11
C GLY A 716 -5.71 -48.90 3.06
N MET A 717 -6.70 -48.07 3.44
CA MET A 717 -7.49 -47.33 2.43
C MET A 717 -6.65 -46.29 1.67
N SER A 718 -5.72 -45.59 2.36
CA SER A 718 -4.87 -44.57 1.71
C SER A 718 -4.04 -45.14 0.58
N ASP A 719 -3.47 -46.34 0.76
CA ASP A 719 -2.63 -46.99 -0.24
C ASP A 719 -3.45 -47.35 -1.49
N LYS A 720 -4.70 -47.79 -1.29
CA LYS A 720 -5.64 -48.07 -2.39
C LYS A 720 -5.99 -46.79 -3.16
N VAL A 721 -6.26 -45.68 -2.47
CA VAL A 721 -6.56 -44.39 -3.11
C VAL A 721 -5.34 -43.88 -3.88
N GLU A 722 -4.14 -43.99 -3.31
CA GLU A 722 -2.89 -43.61 -3.98
C GLU A 722 -2.68 -44.38 -5.28
N LEU A 723 -2.87 -45.70 -5.24
CA LEU A 723 -2.73 -46.57 -6.40
C LEU A 723 -3.69 -46.17 -7.52
N ILE A 724 -4.98 -46.02 -7.19
CA ILE A 724 -6.03 -45.65 -8.15
C ILE A 724 -5.73 -44.27 -8.76
N LEU A 725 -5.37 -43.28 -7.93
CA LEU A 725 -5.09 -41.93 -8.39
C LEU A 725 -3.85 -41.89 -9.29
N ARG A 726 -2.78 -42.63 -8.95
CA ARG A 726 -1.56 -42.72 -9.75
C ARG A 726 -1.81 -43.38 -11.10
N GLU A 727 -2.60 -44.46 -11.12
CA GLU A 727 -2.97 -45.13 -12.36
C GLU A 727 -3.83 -44.22 -13.23
N TRP A 728 -4.79 -43.50 -12.63
CA TRP A 728 -5.58 -42.51 -13.37
C TRP A 728 -4.72 -41.41 -13.97
N ILE A 729 -3.77 -40.85 -13.23
CA ILE A 729 -2.87 -39.82 -13.76
C ILE A 729 -2.08 -40.35 -14.96
N SER A 730 -1.60 -41.60 -14.90
CA SER A 730 -0.93 -42.24 -16.04
C SER A 730 -1.87 -42.41 -17.24
N LEU A 731 -3.08 -42.92 -16.99
CA LEU A 731 -4.10 -43.19 -18.02
C LEU A 731 -4.65 -41.92 -18.66
N CYS A 732 -4.85 -40.85 -17.87
CA CYS A 732 -5.50 -39.60 -18.30
C CYS A 732 -4.74 -38.92 -19.45
N TYR A 733 -3.42 -39.00 -19.44
CA TYR A 733 -2.55 -38.42 -20.46
C TYR A 733 -2.13 -39.41 -21.57
N ALA A 734 -2.63 -40.65 -21.54
CA ALA A 734 -2.40 -41.62 -22.60
C ALA A 734 -3.17 -41.22 -23.89
N PRO A 735 -2.57 -41.37 -25.09
CA PRO A 735 -3.18 -40.96 -26.35
C PRO A 735 -4.53 -41.61 -26.66
N MET A 736 -4.75 -42.85 -26.19
CA MET A 736 -6.00 -43.58 -26.38
C MET A 736 -7.14 -43.03 -25.51
N THR A 737 -6.84 -42.59 -24.30
CA THR A 737 -7.80 -42.01 -23.35
C THR A 737 -8.34 -40.66 -23.83
N GLN A 738 -7.50 -39.85 -24.46
CA GLN A 738 -7.91 -38.57 -25.06
C GLN A 738 -8.88 -38.76 -26.24
N ARG A 739 -8.83 -39.92 -26.92
CA ARG A 739 -9.75 -40.28 -28.00
C ARG A 739 -11.05 -40.89 -27.48
N ASN A 740 -10.98 -41.79 -26.49
CA ASN A 740 -12.13 -42.51 -25.92
C ASN A 740 -12.23 -42.33 -24.39
N PRO A 741 -12.64 -41.16 -23.88
CA PRO A 741 -12.65 -40.88 -22.44
C PRO A 741 -13.65 -41.74 -21.65
N LYS A 742 -14.73 -42.22 -22.30
CA LYS A 742 -15.72 -43.14 -21.70
C LYS A 742 -15.12 -44.50 -21.36
N GLU A 743 -14.28 -45.03 -22.25
CA GLU A 743 -13.67 -46.36 -22.11
C GLU A 743 -12.61 -46.36 -21.00
N ALA A 744 -11.79 -45.31 -20.96
CA ALA A 744 -10.84 -45.10 -19.88
C ALA A 744 -11.53 -44.91 -18.51
N LEU A 745 -12.65 -44.19 -18.45
CA LEU A 745 -13.45 -44.10 -17.23
C LEU A 745 -13.99 -45.47 -16.82
N PHE A 746 -14.48 -46.27 -17.75
CA PHE A 746 -15.00 -47.62 -17.45
C PHE A 746 -13.92 -48.52 -16.83
N GLN A 747 -12.71 -48.54 -17.40
CA GLN A 747 -11.57 -49.27 -16.84
C GLN A 747 -11.26 -48.79 -15.41
N MET A 748 -11.29 -47.49 -15.17
CA MET A 748 -11.06 -46.90 -13.85
C MET A 748 -12.16 -47.26 -12.85
N ILE A 749 -13.43 -47.26 -13.26
CA ILE A 749 -14.56 -47.67 -12.40
C ILE A 749 -14.44 -49.14 -12.00
N VAL A 750 -14.02 -50.03 -12.91
CA VAL A 750 -13.76 -51.45 -12.58
C VAL A 750 -12.68 -51.56 -11.51
N MET A 751 -11.55 -50.88 -11.69
CA MET A 751 -10.47 -50.86 -10.68
C MET A 751 -10.97 -50.32 -9.33
N MET A 752 -11.76 -49.24 -9.34
CA MET A 752 -12.36 -48.68 -8.12
C MET A 752 -13.34 -49.64 -7.43
N HIS A 753 -14.08 -50.43 -8.20
CA HIS A 753 -15.00 -51.45 -7.68
C HIS A 753 -14.23 -52.63 -7.06
N GLU A 754 -13.19 -53.13 -7.74
CA GLU A 754 -12.32 -54.21 -7.24
C GLU A 754 -11.62 -53.83 -5.93
N HIS A 755 -11.18 -52.59 -5.79
CA HIS A 755 -10.56 -52.08 -4.56
C HIS A 755 -11.57 -51.69 -3.48
N GLY A 756 -12.87 -51.78 -3.77
CA GLY A 756 -13.97 -51.55 -2.83
C GLY A 756 -14.24 -50.08 -2.48
N VAL A 757 -13.68 -49.11 -3.21
CA VAL A 757 -13.85 -47.67 -2.89
C VAL A 757 -15.24 -47.11 -3.29
N LEU A 758 -15.97 -47.84 -4.13
CA LEU A 758 -17.35 -47.52 -4.55
C LEU A 758 -18.42 -48.35 -3.82
N SER A 759 -18.06 -49.07 -2.75
CA SER A 759 -18.95 -50.01 -2.05
C SER A 759 -20.08 -49.35 -1.24
N GLY A 760 -20.01 -48.03 -1.03
CA GLY A 760 -21.04 -47.26 -0.33
C GLY A 760 -20.80 -45.76 -0.39
N ASP A 761 -21.83 -44.98 -0.05
CA ASP A 761 -21.79 -43.52 -0.16
C ASP A 761 -20.71 -42.88 0.73
N GLU A 762 -20.46 -43.45 1.92
CA GLU A 762 -19.39 -43.04 2.84
C GLU A 762 -17.99 -43.29 2.24
N LYS A 763 -17.78 -44.45 1.62
CA LYS A 763 -16.51 -44.82 0.97
C LYS A 763 -16.23 -43.93 -0.24
N ILE A 764 -17.25 -43.54 -0.99
CA ILE A 764 -17.14 -42.55 -2.07
C ILE A 764 -16.74 -41.17 -1.51
N SER A 765 -17.37 -40.72 -0.41
CA SER A 765 -16.97 -39.46 0.25
C SER A 765 -15.51 -39.49 0.69
N GLN A 766 -15.10 -40.58 1.33
CA GLN A 766 -13.74 -40.77 1.82
C GLN A 766 -12.74 -40.80 0.66
N PHE A 767 -13.05 -41.52 -0.43
CA PHE A 767 -12.25 -41.55 -1.65
C PHE A 767 -12.02 -40.15 -2.23
N ILE A 768 -13.08 -39.34 -2.41
CA ILE A 768 -12.98 -37.98 -2.97
C ILE A 768 -12.18 -37.06 -2.04
N ARG A 769 -12.40 -37.16 -0.72
CA ARG A 769 -11.68 -36.39 0.30
C ARG A 769 -10.18 -36.69 0.22
N MET A 770 -9.81 -37.96 0.27
CA MET A 770 -8.41 -38.40 0.22
C MET A 770 -7.73 -38.02 -1.09
N CYS A 771 -8.41 -38.18 -2.24
CA CYS A 771 -7.88 -37.71 -3.53
C CYS A 771 -7.59 -36.21 -3.51
N THR A 772 -8.50 -35.41 -2.93
CA THR A 772 -8.34 -33.96 -2.82
C THR A 772 -7.14 -33.61 -1.94
N GLU A 773 -7.05 -34.18 -0.73
CA GLU A 773 -5.95 -33.97 0.22
C GLU A 773 -4.60 -34.37 -0.40
N MET A 774 -4.52 -35.53 -1.06
CA MET A 774 -3.30 -36.00 -1.71
C MET A 774 -2.84 -35.10 -2.86
N CYS A 775 -3.77 -34.68 -3.74
CA CYS A 775 -3.43 -33.78 -4.84
C CYS A 775 -2.92 -32.42 -4.33
N VAL A 776 -3.57 -31.90 -3.29
CA VAL A 776 -3.20 -30.65 -2.62
C VAL A 776 -1.82 -30.77 -1.97
N ASP A 777 -1.55 -31.86 -1.25
CA ASP A 777 -0.27 -32.10 -0.60
C ASP A 777 0.88 -32.32 -1.59
N VAL A 778 0.64 -33.01 -2.71
CA VAL A 778 1.62 -33.11 -3.81
C VAL A 778 1.94 -31.72 -4.36
N ALA A 779 0.91 -30.91 -4.64
CA ALA A 779 1.12 -29.56 -5.14
C ALA A 779 1.91 -28.69 -4.15
N LEU A 780 1.60 -28.77 -2.86
CA LEU A 780 2.28 -28.01 -1.81
C LEU A 780 3.72 -28.46 -1.59
N ARG A 781 4.01 -29.76 -1.65
CA ARG A 781 5.39 -30.28 -1.60
C ARG A 781 6.22 -29.78 -2.77
N LEU A 782 5.67 -29.81 -3.99
CA LEU A 782 6.33 -29.29 -5.19
C LEU A 782 6.63 -27.80 -5.05
N LEU A 783 5.69 -27.00 -4.54
CA LEU A 783 5.88 -25.56 -4.31
C LEU A 783 6.91 -25.27 -3.20
N LYS A 784 6.95 -26.07 -2.12
CA LYS A 784 7.94 -25.91 -1.04
C LYS A 784 9.37 -26.26 -1.48
N THR A 785 9.52 -27.23 -2.40
CA THR A 785 10.82 -27.64 -2.94
C THR A 785 11.49 -26.54 -3.79
N ASP A 786 10.70 -25.61 -4.34
CA ASP A 786 11.15 -24.53 -5.23
C ASP A 786 11.56 -23.25 -4.48
N ALA A 787 11.28 -23.12 -3.18
CA ALA A 787 11.63 -21.92 -2.40
C ALA A 787 13.15 -21.67 -2.32
N THR A 788 13.97 -22.64 -2.74
CA THR A 788 15.44 -22.60 -2.79
C THR A 788 16.01 -22.50 -4.21
N SER A 789 15.17 -22.50 -5.26
CA SER A 789 15.59 -22.57 -6.67
C SER A 789 15.42 -21.23 -7.42
N PRO A 790 16.20 -20.96 -8.49
CA PRO A 790 16.17 -19.70 -9.22
C PRO A 790 14.84 -19.45 -9.98
N VAL A 791 14.46 -18.16 -10.10
CA VAL A 791 13.17 -17.64 -10.60
C VAL A 791 12.69 -18.23 -11.95
N SER A 792 13.60 -18.70 -12.80
CA SER A 792 13.29 -19.32 -14.10
C SER A 792 12.57 -20.67 -14.00
N GLN A 793 12.66 -21.39 -12.88
CA GLN A 793 12.03 -22.72 -12.70
C GLN A 793 10.60 -22.67 -12.15
N THR A 794 10.15 -21.51 -11.65
CA THR A 794 8.84 -21.34 -11.00
C THR A 794 7.64 -21.70 -11.89
N ASN A 795 7.73 -21.47 -13.21
CA ASN A 795 6.67 -21.84 -14.16
C ASN A 795 6.59 -23.36 -14.40
N ILE A 796 7.73 -24.05 -14.39
CA ILE A 796 7.79 -25.50 -14.60
C ILE A 796 7.18 -26.22 -13.39
N VAL A 797 7.45 -25.74 -12.17
CA VAL A 797 6.88 -26.31 -10.95
C VAL A 797 5.36 -26.14 -10.91
N ARG A 798 4.83 -24.97 -11.28
CA ARG A 798 3.36 -24.79 -11.41
C ARG A 798 2.75 -25.72 -12.44
N GLN A 799 3.39 -25.92 -13.60
CA GLN A 799 2.91 -26.88 -14.60
C GLN A 799 2.86 -28.31 -14.05
N ARG A 800 3.85 -28.72 -13.25
CA ARG A 800 3.85 -30.02 -12.56
C ARG A 800 2.70 -30.14 -11.55
N CYS A 801 2.40 -29.08 -10.80
CA CYS A 801 1.23 -29.06 -9.94
C CYS A 801 -0.07 -29.22 -10.76
N TYR A 802 -0.19 -28.50 -11.87
CA TYR A 802 -1.38 -28.57 -12.74
C TYR A 802 -1.57 -29.95 -13.35
N TYR A 803 -0.49 -30.65 -13.69
CA TYR A 803 -0.57 -32.02 -14.21
C TYR A 803 -1.34 -32.97 -13.28
N THR A 804 -1.06 -32.95 -11.99
CA THR A 804 -1.77 -33.80 -11.01
C THR A 804 -3.20 -33.30 -10.76
N LEU A 805 -3.37 -31.98 -10.62
CA LEU A 805 -4.67 -31.37 -10.30
C LEU A 805 -5.68 -31.52 -11.45
N ASP A 806 -5.24 -31.29 -12.69
CA ASP A 806 -6.10 -31.37 -13.87
C ASP A 806 -6.54 -32.82 -14.15
N ALA A 807 -5.67 -33.80 -13.91
CA ALA A 807 -6.03 -35.21 -13.98
C ALA A 807 -7.14 -35.56 -12.98
N PHE A 808 -6.99 -35.17 -11.71
CA PHE A 808 -8.03 -35.37 -10.69
C PHE A 808 -9.36 -34.71 -11.10
N VAL A 809 -9.33 -33.48 -11.58
CA VAL A 809 -10.53 -32.77 -12.06
C VAL A 809 -11.18 -33.52 -13.22
N LYS A 810 -10.40 -34.04 -14.16
CA LYS A 810 -10.92 -34.79 -15.31
C LYS A 810 -11.64 -36.06 -14.87
N LEU A 811 -11.11 -36.79 -13.88
CA LEU A 811 -11.78 -37.96 -13.28
C LEU A 811 -13.14 -37.57 -12.70
N MET A 812 -13.18 -36.53 -11.86
CA MET A 812 -14.41 -36.05 -11.23
C MET A 812 -15.43 -35.60 -12.27
N ALA A 813 -15.01 -34.84 -13.28
CA ALA A 813 -15.88 -34.37 -14.36
C ALA A 813 -16.47 -35.53 -15.17
N LEU A 814 -15.68 -36.56 -15.48
CA LEU A 814 -16.14 -37.75 -16.20
C LEU A 814 -17.11 -38.59 -15.35
N MET A 815 -16.83 -38.77 -14.05
CA MET A 815 -17.74 -39.44 -13.12
C MET A 815 -19.11 -38.74 -13.06
N ILE A 816 -19.13 -37.40 -13.05
CA ILE A 816 -20.38 -36.61 -13.06
C ILE A 816 -21.08 -36.71 -14.42
N LYS A 817 -20.34 -36.57 -15.54
CA LYS A 817 -20.87 -36.68 -16.91
C LYS A 817 -21.55 -38.04 -17.15
N TYR A 818 -21.05 -39.12 -16.54
CA TYR A 818 -21.51 -40.49 -16.81
C TYR A 818 -22.16 -41.23 -15.63
N SER A 819 -22.54 -40.55 -14.54
CA SER A 819 -23.12 -41.17 -13.34
C SER A 819 -24.45 -41.92 -13.54
N ASP A 820 -25.16 -41.71 -14.65
CA ASP A 820 -26.57 -42.14 -14.79
C ASP A 820 -26.71 -43.48 -15.54
N GLY A 821 -25.62 -44.21 -15.75
CA GLY A 821 -25.67 -45.59 -16.28
C GLY A 821 -26.31 -45.75 -17.67
N GLY A 822 -26.45 -44.67 -18.44
CA GLY A 822 -27.09 -44.72 -19.77
C GLY A 822 -28.62 -44.74 -19.77
N ASN A 823 -29.28 -44.67 -18.61
CA ASN A 823 -30.73 -44.51 -18.57
C ASN A 823 -31.11 -43.05 -18.86
N THR A 824 -31.85 -42.85 -19.94
CA THR A 824 -32.42 -41.59 -20.41
C THR A 824 -33.57 -41.12 -19.51
N THR A 825 -33.39 -41.10 -18.19
CA THR A 825 -34.34 -40.42 -17.30
C THR A 825 -34.06 -38.91 -17.35
N PRO A 826 -35.07 -38.07 -17.61
CA PRO A 826 -34.90 -36.67 -17.98
C PRO A 826 -34.45 -35.73 -16.84
N SER A 827 -34.08 -36.23 -15.67
CA SER A 827 -33.98 -35.40 -14.47
C SER A 827 -32.54 -35.04 -14.04
N GLY A 828 -31.50 -35.75 -14.51
CA GLY A 828 -30.09 -35.47 -14.17
C GLY A 828 -29.80 -35.38 -12.65
N VAL A 829 -30.70 -35.89 -11.81
CA VAL A 829 -30.69 -35.68 -10.34
C VAL A 829 -29.45 -36.32 -9.70
N SER A 830 -29.08 -37.51 -10.14
CA SER A 830 -27.86 -38.22 -9.70
C SER A 830 -26.59 -37.46 -10.06
N LYS A 831 -26.50 -36.87 -11.27
CA LYS A 831 -25.36 -36.02 -11.67
C LYS A 831 -25.20 -34.84 -10.73
N ILE A 832 -26.30 -34.14 -10.45
CA ILE A 832 -26.30 -32.95 -9.60
C ILE A 832 -26.02 -33.31 -8.15
N ALA A 833 -26.55 -34.42 -7.64
CA ALA A 833 -26.25 -34.91 -6.30
C ALA A 833 -24.75 -35.20 -6.13
N LEU A 834 -24.15 -35.90 -7.10
CA LEU A 834 -22.71 -36.16 -7.10
C LEU A 834 -21.89 -34.87 -7.21
N LEU A 835 -22.27 -33.92 -8.08
CA LEU A 835 -21.61 -32.63 -8.20
C LEU A 835 -21.65 -31.85 -6.88
N LYS A 836 -22.82 -31.71 -6.24
CA LYS A 836 -22.97 -31.02 -4.96
C LYS A 836 -22.10 -31.68 -3.88
N LYS A 837 -22.03 -33.01 -3.88
CA LYS A 837 -21.18 -33.78 -2.96
C LYS A 837 -19.69 -33.54 -3.19
N VAL A 838 -19.22 -33.61 -4.43
CA VAL A 838 -17.83 -33.32 -4.81
C VAL A 838 -17.44 -31.89 -4.41
N LEU A 839 -18.26 -30.90 -4.73
CA LEU A 839 -18.02 -29.50 -4.36
C LEU A 839 -17.99 -29.31 -2.84
N HIS A 840 -18.92 -29.93 -2.11
CA HIS A 840 -18.96 -29.85 -0.65
C HIS A 840 -17.71 -30.46 0.00
N ILE A 841 -17.23 -31.61 -0.50
CA ILE A 841 -16.00 -32.24 0.01
C ILE A 841 -14.79 -31.35 -0.26
N ILE A 842 -14.62 -30.86 -1.50
CA ILE A 842 -13.48 -29.98 -1.86
C ILE A 842 -13.48 -28.70 -1.02
N THR A 843 -14.65 -28.07 -0.85
CA THR A 843 -14.78 -26.83 -0.06
C THR A 843 -14.56 -27.08 1.43
N SER A 844 -14.97 -28.24 1.96
CA SER A 844 -14.70 -28.62 3.35
C SER A 844 -13.21 -28.86 3.60
N VAL A 845 -12.53 -29.58 2.70
CA VAL A 845 -11.07 -29.77 2.77
C VAL A 845 -10.35 -28.43 2.71
N LEU A 846 -10.77 -27.51 1.84
CA LEU A 846 -10.21 -26.15 1.76
C LEU A 846 -10.41 -25.39 3.08
N HIS A 847 -11.60 -25.44 3.66
CA HIS A 847 -11.90 -24.74 4.91
C HIS A 847 -11.04 -25.25 6.06
N VAL A 848 -10.91 -26.57 6.21
CA VAL A 848 -10.05 -27.20 7.22
C VAL A 848 -8.58 -26.80 6.98
N ASP A 849 -8.11 -26.86 5.73
CA ASP A 849 -6.73 -26.49 5.40
C ASP A 849 -6.43 -25.01 5.69
N HIS A 850 -7.40 -24.13 5.42
CA HIS A 850 -7.31 -22.71 5.73
C HIS A 850 -7.22 -22.46 7.25
N GLU A 851 -8.05 -23.12 8.05
CA GLU A 851 -8.07 -22.98 9.50
C GLU A 851 -6.80 -23.54 10.17
N VAL A 852 -6.29 -24.66 9.67
CA VAL A 852 -5.10 -25.35 10.20
C VAL A 852 -3.82 -24.64 9.78
N ARG A 853 -3.62 -24.37 8.47
CA ARG A 853 -2.36 -23.79 7.96
C ARG A 853 -2.26 -22.28 8.12
N ARG A 854 -3.38 -21.57 8.21
CA ARG A 854 -3.48 -20.10 8.38
C ARG A 854 -2.57 -19.32 7.42
N ALA A 855 -1.41 -18.87 7.90
CA ALA A 855 -0.44 -18.08 7.12
C ALA A 855 0.28 -18.90 6.03
N GLU A 856 0.40 -20.21 6.20
CA GLU A 856 0.97 -21.12 5.19
C GLU A 856 -0.05 -21.62 4.16
N PHE A 857 -1.32 -21.23 4.29
CA PHE A 857 -2.36 -21.64 3.35
C PHE A 857 -2.06 -21.16 1.93
N ASN A 858 -2.20 -22.05 0.95
CA ASN A 858 -2.03 -21.71 -0.47
C ASN A 858 -3.34 -21.94 -1.23
N ALA A 859 -3.89 -20.87 -1.79
CA ALA A 859 -5.15 -20.92 -2.53
C ALA A 859 -5.04 -21.62 -3.90
N MET A 860 -3.84 -21.76 -4.46
CA MET A 860 -3.66 -22.17 -5.87
C MET A 860 -4.23 -23.55 -6.21
N PRO A 861 -3.98 -24.62 -5.42
CA PRO A 861 -4.48 -25.95 -5.78
C PRO A 861 -6.01 -26.00 -5.83
N TYR A 862 -6.65 -25.42 -4.82
CA TYR A 862 -8.11 -25.35 -4.74
C TYR A 862 -8.72 -24.49 -5.84
N HIS A 863 -8.11 -23.34 -6.13
CA HIS A 863 -8.54 -22.49 -7.23
C HIS A 863 -8.52 -23.24 -8.56
N ARG A 864 -7.41 -23.94 -8.85
CA ARG A 864 -7.26 -24.72 -10.09
C ARG A 864 -8.29 -25.84 -10.18
N ILE A 865 -8.52 -26.59 -9.10
CA ILE A 865 -9.51 -27.66 -9.06
C ILE A 865 -10.91 -27.10 -9.40
N LEU A 866 -11.33 -26.06 -8.70
CA LEU A 866 -12.69 -25.51 -8.85
C LEU A 866 -12.89 -24.91 -10.25
N ILE A 867 -11.95 -24.10 -10.75
CA ILE A 867 -12.15 -23.40 -12.04
C ILE A 867 -12.09 -24.37 -13.22
N THR A 868 -11.17 -25.34 -13.18
CA THR A 868 -11.07 -26.35 -14.23
C THR A 868 -12.30 -27.25 -14.22
N LEU A 869 -12.82 -27.62 -13.04
CA LEU A 869 -14.04 -28.42 -12.93
C LEU A 869 -15.25 -27.66 -13.48
N PHE A 870 -15.36 -26.36 -13.20
CA PHE A 870 -16.40 -25.51 -13.78
C PHE A 870 -16.33 -25.49 -15.31
N ILE A 871 -15.14 -25.25 -15.87
CA ILE A 871 -14.93 -25.20 -17.33
C ILE A 871 -15.29 -26.55 -17.97
N GLU A 872 -14.81 -27.66 -17.42
CA GLU A 872 -15.08 -29.00 -17.93
C GLU A 872 -16.58 -29.36 -17.95
N LEU A 873 -17.37 -28.86 -16.99
CA LEU A 873 -18.80 -29.12 -16.91
C LEU A 873 -19.66 -28.12 -17.72
N THR A 874 -19.09 -26.97 -18.08
CA THR A 874 -19.79 -25.92 -18.84
C THR A 874 -19.36 -25.83 -20.30
N THR A 875 -18.38 -26.62 -20.74
CA THR A 875 -17.96 -26.70 -22.15
C THR A 875 -18.88 -27.65 -22.94
N SER A 876 -19.24 -27.26 -24.16
CA SER A 876 -20.11 -28.03 -25.05
C SER A 876 -19.38 -29.22 -25.70
N ASP A 877 -19.31 -30.36 -24.99
CA ASP A 877 -18.61 -31.58 -25.45
C ASP A 877 -19.56 -32.70 -25.93
N GLY A 878 -20.81 -32.39 -26.27
CA GLY A 878 -21.82 -33.40 -26.67
C GLY A 878 -22.34 -34.29 -25.53
N SER A 879 -22.11 -33.91 -24.27
CA SER A 879 -22.51 -34.65 -23.07
C SER A 879 -23.93 -34.38 -22.55
N ASN A 880 -24.80 -33.72 -23.32
CA ASN A 880 -26.19 -33.37 -22.99
C ASN A 880 -26.39 -32.80 -21.56
N LEU A 881 -25.49 -31.91 -21.11
CA LEU A 881 -25.58 -31.26 -19.80
C LEU A 881 -26.41 -29.97 -19.81
N GLU A 882 -26.74 -29.44 -20.99
CA GLU A 882 -27.53 -28.22 -21.18
C GLU A 882 -28.89 -28.24 -20.46
N PRO A 883 -29.66 -29.36 -20.42
CA PRO A 883 -30.95 -29.41 -19.71
C PRO A 883 -30.82 -29.17 -18.20
N ILE A 884 -29.65 -29.43 -17.62
CA ILE A 884 -29.36 -29.25 -16.18
C ILE A 884 -28.37 -28.09 -15.94
N ALA A 885 -28.18 -27.21 -16.92
CA ALA A 885 -27.22 -26.12 -16.86
C ALA A 885 -27.41 -25.21 -15.63
N TRP A 886 -28.66 -24.82 -15.32
CA TRP A 886 -28.96 -24.04 -14.13
C TRP A 886 -28.53 -24.75 -12.85
N SER A 887 -28.87 -26.04 -12.69
CA SER A 887 -28.53 -26.82 -11.50
C SER A 887 -27.02 -26.94 -11.28
N ILE A 888 -26.24 -26.99 -12.36
CA ILE A 888 -24.77 -26.98 -12.30
C ILE A 888 -24.27 -25.61 -11.83
N ILE A 889 -24.73 -24.54 -12.47
CA ILE A 889 -24.37 -23.15 -12.11
C ILE A 889 -24.75 -22.85 -10.66
N GLU A 890 -25.95 -23.24 -10.25
CA GLU A 890 -26.45 -23.09 -8.89
C GLU A 890 -25.60 -23.85 -7.88
N ALA A 891 -25.19 -25.08 -8.19
CA ALA A 891 -24.31 -25.86 -7.33
C ALA A 891 -22.95 -25.16 -7.13
N PHE A 892 -22.33 -24.61 -8.18
CA PHE A 892 -21.10 -23.82 -8.01
C PHE A 892 -21.33 -22.51 -7.25
N GLY A 893 -22.42 -21.81 -7.53
CA GLY A 893 -22.77 -20.56 -6.86
C GLY A 893 -22.99 -20.75 -5.35
N GLN A 894 -23.82 -21.71 -4.96
CA GLN A 894 -24.20 -21.94 -3.56
C GLN A 894 -23.20 -22.83 -2.81
N ASN A 895 -22.85 -24.00 -3.35
CA ASN A 895 -22.03 -25.01 -2.67
C ASN A 895 -20.51 -24.80 -2.80
N ALA A 896 -20.06 -23.84 -3.63
CA ALA A 896 -18.64 -23.47 -3.68
C ALA A 896 -18.42 -21.98 -3.38
N LEU A 897 -18.88 -21.08 -4.25
CA LEU A 897 -18.51 -19.67 -4.16
C LEU A 897 -19.12 -18.94 -2.96
N PHE A 898 -20.38 -19.20 -2.64
CA PHE A 898 -21.02 -18.58 -1.47
C PHE A 898 -20.43 -19.11 -0.14
N LEU A 899 -20.15 -20.42 -0.06
CA LEU A 899 -19.49 -21.01 1.12
C LEU A 899 -18.07 -20.47 1.32
N LEU A 900 -17.32 -20.30 0.23
CA LEU A 900 -15.92 -19.82 0.23
C LEU A 900 -15.80 -18.30 0.11
N GLN A 901 -16.87 -17.54 0.35
CA GLN A 901 -16.84 -16.09 0.23
C GLN A 901 -15.69 -15.48 1.06
N PRO A 902 -15.10 -14.35 0.62
CA PRO A 902 -13.93 -13.77 1.28
C PRO A 902 -14.11 -13.44 2.77
N ARG A 903 -15.35 -13.21 3.23
CA ARG A 903 -15.66 -13.01 4.67
C ARG A 903 -15.47 -14.27 5.52
N ARG A 904 -15.58 -15.47 4.93
CA ARG A 904 -15.40 -16.77 5.59
C ARG A 904 -13.97 -17.28 5.41
N CYS A 905 -13.43 -17.17 4.21
CA CYS A 905 -12.05 -17.59 3.90
C CYS A 905 -11.21 -16.42 3.34
N PRO A 906 -10.70 -15.50 4.18
CA PRO A 906 -9.98 -14.31 3.71
C PRO A 906 -8.74 -14.63 2.88
N SER A 907 -8.00 -15.69 3.20
CA SER A 907 -6.80 -16.08 2.43
C SER A 907 -7.11 -16.61 1.03
N PHE A 908 -8.38 -16.93 0.74
CA PHE A 908 -8.85 -17.34 -0.59
C PHE A 908 -9.38 -16.15 -1.43
N ALA A 909 -9.41 -14.92 -0.89
CA ALA A 909 -10.09 -13.78 -1.53
C ALA A 909 -9.60 -13.45 -2.96
N TYR A 910 -8.29 -13.57 -3.23
CA TYR A 910 -7.75 -13.33 -4.58
C TYR A 910 -8.20 -14.38 -5.59
N ALA A 911 -8.09 -15.66 -5.22
CA ALA A 911 -8.55 -16.78 -6.04
C ALA A 911 -10.07 -16.74 -6.23
N TRP A 912 -10.81 -16.34 -5.20
CA TRP A 912 -12.25 -16.16 -5.27
C TRP A 912 -12.64 -15.07 -6.28
N LEU A 913 -11.98 -13.91 -6.25
CA LEU A 913 -12.24 -12.83 -7.21
C LEU A 913 -11.81 -13.21 -8.64
N ASP A 914 -10.69 -13.95 -8.78
CA ASP A 914 -10.24 -14.45 -10.09
C ASP A 914 -11.26 -15.42 -10.68
N PHE A 915 -11.83 -16.31 -9.87
CA PHE A 915 -12.91 -17.21 -10.29
C PHE A 915 -14.14 -16.43 -10.77
N VAL A 916 -14.65 -15.49 -9.96
CA VAL A 916 -15.86 -14.70 -10.31
C VAL A 916 -15.62 -13.78 -11.52
N GLY A 917 -14.38 -13.29 -11.67
CA GLY A 917 -13.94 -12.48 -12.81
C GLY A 917 -13.54 -13.30 -14.05
N HIS A 918 -13.58 -14.64 -13.99
CA HIS A 918 -13.10 -15.48 -15.07
C HIS A 918 -14.04 -15.45 -16.28
N ARG A 919 -13.48 -15.33 -17.49
CA ARG A 919 -14.24 -15.21 -18.75
C ARG A 919 -15.28 -16.32 -18.96
N ALA A 920 -14.97 -17.56 -18.56
CA ALA A 920 -15.89 -18.68 -18.70
C ALA A 920 -17.06 -18.59 -17.71
N VAL A 921 -16.81 -18.08 -16.51
CA VAL A 921 -17.84 -17.91 -15.47
C VAL A 921 -18.76 -16.75 -15.84
N ILE A 922 -18.19 -15.61 -16.27
CA ILE A 922 -18.95 -14.47 -16.80
C ILE A 922 -19.76 -14.88 -18.02
N GLY A 923 -19.15 -15.60 -18.98
CA GLY A 923 -19.83 -16.08 -20.18
C GLY A 923 -20.99 -17.03 -19.85
N ALA A 924 -20.79 -17.98 -18.95
CA ALA A 924 -21.83 -18.94 -18.56
C ALA A 924 -22.99 -18.30 -17.77
N LEU A 925 -22.72 -17.25 -16.98
CA LEU A 925 -23.75 -16.58 -16.16
C LEU A 925 -24.44 -15.41 -16.89
N LEU A 926 -23.73 -14.65 -17.71
CA LEU A 926 -24.21 -13.39 -18.30
C LEU A 926 -24.23 -13.38 -19.83
N GLY A 927 -23.52 -14.30 -20.49
CA GLY A 927 -23.26 -14.27 -21.93
C GLY A 927 -24.50 -14.39 -22.83
N GLY A 928 -25.63 -14.89 -22.30
CA GLY A 928 -26.88 -15.09 -23.04
C GLY A 928 -26.84 -16.18 -24.13
N ASN A 929 -25.64 -16.58 -24.56
CA ASN A 929 -25.39 -17.53 -25.64
C ASN A 929 -24.48 -18.67 -25.10
N GLY A 930 -24.77 -19.93 -25.44
CA GLY A 930 -23.95 -21.09 -25.06
C GLY A 930 -24.60 -21.97 -23.98
N PHE A 931 -23.80 -22.50 -23.04
CA PHE A 931 -24.22 -23.54 -22.09
C PHE A 931 -25.50 -23.23 -21.29
N ALA A 932 -25.75 -21.95 -20.99
CA ALA A 932 -26.90 -21.49 -20.22
C ALA A 932 -27.94 -20.72 -21.05
N GLU A 933 -27.96 -20.89 -22.38
CA GLU A 933 -28.87 -20.16 -23.28
C GLU A 933 -30.35 -20.39 -22.96
N ASN A 934 -30.72 -21.61 -22.53
CA ASN A 934 -32.09 -21.97 -22.15
C ASN A 934 -32.45 -21.62 -20.69
N VAL A 935 -31.53 -21.02 -19.94
CA VAL A 935 -31.74 -20.66 -18.53
C VAL A 935 -32.28 -19.24 -18.44
N ASP A 936 -33.26 -19.03 -17.57
CA ASP A 936 -33.81 -17.70 -17.29
C ASP A 936 -32.68 -16.71 -16.89
N PRO A 937 -32.42 -15.66 -17.70
CA PRO A 937 -31.37 -14.68 -17.44
C PRO A 937 -31.53 -13.94 -16.10
N MET A 938 -32.76 -13.86 -15.58
CA MET A 938 -33.02 -13.23 -14.27
C MET A 938 -32.37 -14.03 -13.14
N LYS A 939 -32.41 -15.36 -13.22
CA LYS A 939 -31.81 -16.24 -12.20
C LYS A 939 -30.29 -16.16 -12.19
N THR A 940 -29.67 -16.18 -13.37
CA THR A 940 -28.20 -16.11 -13.49
C THR A 940 -27.67 -14.72 -13.12
N SER A 941 -28.37 -13.66 -13.51
CA SER A 941 -28.07 -12.28 -13.14
C SER A 941 -28.17 -12.05 -11.63
N ALA A 942 -29.21 -12.59 -10.99
CA ALA A 942 -29.38 -12.53 -9.54
C ALA A 942 -28.26 -13.27 -8.81
N MET A 943 -27.90 -14.49 -9.26
CA MET A 943 -26.78 -15.26 -8.71
C MET A 943 -25.45 -14.49 -8.82
N TYR A 944 -25.13 -13.97 -10.01
CA TYR A 944 -23.89 -13.24 -10.22
C TYR A 944 -23.84 -11.94 -9.38
N THR A 945 -24.96 -11.22 -9.30
CA THR A 945 -25.09 -10.03 -8.45
C THR A 945 -24.87 -10.36 -6.98
N GLN A 946 -25.42 -11.48 -6.49
CA GLN A 946 -25.21 -11.94 -5.12
C GLN A 946 -23.73 -12.20 -4.83
N LEU A 947 -22.99 -12.80 -5.77
CA LEU A 947 -21.55 -13.00 -5.63
C LEU A 947 -20.81 -11.66 -5.56
N LEU A 948 -21.10 -10.71 -6.47
CA LEU A 948 -20.52 -9.37 -6.39
C LEU A 948 -20.78 -8.69 -5.04
N ILE A 949 -21.98 -8.82 -4.50
CA ILE A 949 -22.34 -8.28 -3.18
C ILE A 949 -21.52 -8.95 -2.07
N CYS A 950 -21.32 -10.26 -2.10
CA CYS A 950 -20.48 -10.95 -1.11
C CYS A 950 -19.06 -10.39 -1.07
N HIS A 951 -18.48 -10.13 -2.24
CA HIS A 951 -17.16 -9.51 -2.38
C HIS A 951 -17.12 -8.05 -1.92
N LEU A 952 -18.10 -7.25 -2.35
CA LEU A 952 -18.18 -5.85 -1.97
C LEU A 952 -18.42 -5.68 -0.46
N LYS A 953 -19.22 -6.56 0.18
CA LYS A 953 -19.40 -6.59 1.64
C LYS A 953 -18.11 -6.91 2.38
N PHE A 954 -17.25 -7.76 1.81
CA PHE A 954 -15.91 -8.00 2.36
C PHE A 954 -15.01 -6.77 2.25
N LEU A 955 -15.04 -6.06 1.12
CA LEU A 955 -14.22 -4.87 0.90
C LEU A 955 -14.70 -3.64 1.67
N ALA A 956 -16.01 -3.47 1.86
CA ALA A 956 -16.63 -2.30 2.46
C ALA A 956 -15.95 -1.76 3.73
N PRO A 957 -15.64 -2.56 4.78
CA PRO A 957 -14.99 -2.05 5.98
C PRO A 957 -13.59 -1.49 5.70
N PHE A 958 -12.82 -2.12 4.82
CA PHE A 958 -11.48 -1.63 4.45
C PHE A 958 -11.55 -0.34 3.62
N LEU A 959 -12.56 -0.25 2.74
CA LEU A 959 -12.74 0.90 1.86
C LEU A 959 -13.27 2.15 2.57
N ARG A 960 -13.89 2.00 3.76
CA ARG A 960 -14.24 3.15 4.62
C ARG A 960 -13.01 3.82 5.22
N ASN A 961 -11.91 3.08 5.37
CA ASN A 961 -10.66 3.62 5.90
C ASN A 961 -9.90 4.40 4.83
N ILE A 962 -9.30 5.53 5.23
CA ILE A 962 -8.52 6.38 4.32
C ILE A 962 -7.23 5.67 3.86
N GLN A 963 -6.66 4.79 4.71
CA GLN A 963 -5.47 4.03 4.40
C GLN A 963 -5.81 2.59 4.03
N LEU A 964 -5.49 2.21 2.79
CA LEU A 964 -5.68 0.87 2.28
C LEU A 964 -4.38 0.06 2.37
N PRO A 965 -4.39 -1.11 3.04
CA PRO A 965 -3.27 -2.04 2.97
C PRO A 965 -2.94 -2.43 1.53
N LYS A 966 -1.66 -2.69 1.22
CA LYS A 966 -1.21 -3.05 -0.14
C LYS A 966 -2.00 -4.22 -0.73
N SER A 967 -2.31 -5.23 0.09
CA SER A 967 -3.11 -6.39 -0.30
C SER A 967 -4.52 -5.98 -0.74
N ILE A 968 -5.21 -5.19 0.07
CA ILE A 968 -6.54 -4.67 -0.26
C ILE A 968 -6.51 -3.76 -1.49
N ALA A 969 -5.46 -2.95 -1.67
CA ALA A 969 -5.31 -2.10 -2.85
C ALA A 969 -5.20 -2.90 -4.16
N VAL A 970 -4.52 -4.06 -4.14
CA VAL A 970 -4.48 -4.98 -5.29
C VAL A 970 -5.87 -5.59 -5.54
N LEU A 971 -6.55 -6.03 -4.48
CA LEU A 971 -7.90 -6.59 -4.58
C LEU A 971 -8.92 -5.57 -5.11
N TYR A 972 -8.81 -4.31 -4.68
CA TYR A 972 -9.61 -3.18 -5.17
C TYR A 972 -9.38 -2.94 -6.67
N LYS A 973 -8.13 -2.94 -7.14
CA LYS A 973 -7.82 -2.85 -8.58
C LYS A 973 -8.41 -4.02 -9.38
N GLY A 974 -8.38 -5.23 -8.83
CA GLY A 974 -9.05 -6.40 -9.43
C GLY A 974 -10.57 -6.19 -9.54
N THR A 975 -11.18 -5.65 -8.49
CA THR A 975 -12.62 -5.35 -8.44
C THR A 975 -13.01 -4.33 -9.50
N LEU A 976 -12.22 -3.27 -9.67
CA LEU A 976 -12.42 -2.27 -10.73
C LEU A 976 -12.36 -2.90 -12.13
N ARG A 977 -11.43 -3.83 -12.37
CA ARG A 977 -11.31 -4.52 -13.67
C ARG A 977 -12.54 -5.38 -13.97
N VAL A 978 -13.00 -6.16 -12.99
CA VAL A 978 -14.21 -6.99 -13.14
C VAL A 978 -15.43 -6.10 -13.42
N LEU A 979 -15.64 -5.03 -12.65
CA LEU A 979 -16.75 -4.10 -12.88
C LEU A 979 -16.64 -3.36 -14.22
N LEU A 980 -15.43 -3.05 -14.71
CA LEU A 980 -15.23 -2.45 -16.03
C LEU A 980 -15.61 -3.40 -17.16
N VAL A 981 -15.28 -4.69 -17.05
CA VAL A 981 -15.72 -5.72 -18.01
C VAL A 981 -17.24 -5.81 -18.01
N ILE A 982 -17.87 -5.89 -16.84
CA ILE A 982 -19.33 -5.94 -16.72
C ILE A 982 -19.97 -4.66 -17.31
N LEU A 983 -19.42 -3.48 -17.03
CA LEU A 983 -19.93 -2.23 -17.57
C LEU A 983 -19.87 -2.17 -19.11
N HIS A 984 -18.81 -2.72 -19.71
CA HIS A 984 -18.65 -2.72 -21.17
C HIS A 984 -19.52 -3.78 -21.85
N ASP A 985 -19.48 -5.01 -21.35
CA ASP A 985 -20.09 -6.17 -22.02
C ASP A 985 -21.54 -6.44 -21.57
N PHE A 986 -21.88 -6.12 -20.33
CA PHE A 986 -23.16 -6.43 -19.67
C PHE A 986 -23.73 -5.27 -18.84
N PRO A 987 -23.87 -4.05 -19.40
CA PRO A 987 -24.29 -2.88 -18.63
C PRO A 987 -25.70 -3.01 -18.05
N GLU A 988 -26.59 -3.81 -18.65
CA GLU A 988 -27.96 -4.02 -18.17
C GLU A 988 -27.98 -4.60 -16.75
N LEU A 989 -27.05 -5.51 -16.41
CA LEU A 989 -26.92 -6.06 -15.06
C LEU A 989 -26.71 -4.95 -14.04
N LEU A 990 -25.76 -4.05 -14.32
CA LEU A 990 -25.49 -2.91 -13.45
C LEU A 990 -26.66 -1.93 -13.41
N CYS A 991 -27.43 -1.78 -14.49
CA CYS A 991 -28.61 -0.92 -14.53
C CYS A 991 -29.73 -1.41 -13.60
N GLU A 992 -30.08 -2.70 -13.72
CA GLU A 992 -31.20 -3.31 -13.01
C GLU A 992 -30.89 -3.53 -11.53
N TYR A 993 -29.65 -3.90 -11.20
CA TYR A 993 -29.21 -4.17 -9.82
C TYR A 993 -28.41 -3.03 -9.17
N HIS A 994 -28.34 -1.85 -9.79
CA HIS A 994 -27.55 -0.71 -9.29
C HIS A 994 -27.83 -0.42 -7.81
N TYR A 995 -29.10 -0.51 -7.38
CA TYR A 995 -29.52 -0.14 -6.03
C TYR A 995 -28.82 -1.01 -4.98
N VAL A 996 -28.91 -2.34 -5.08
CA VAL A 996 -28.35 -3.26 -4.07
C VAL A 996 -26.81 -3.20 -4.10
N ILE A 997 -26.23 -3.03 -5.29
CA ILE A 997 -24.77 -2.90 -5.45
C ILE A 997 -24.29 -1.62 -4.78
N ILE A 998 -24.93 -0.48 -5.03
CA ILE A 998 -24.55 0.82 -4.46
C ILE A 998 -24.79 0.86 -2.96
N ASP A 999 -25.84 0.23 -2.45
CA ASP A 999 -26.09 0.15 -1.00
C ASP A 999 -24.98 -0.60 -0.26
N THR A 1000 -24.27 -1.51 -0.96
CA THR A 1000 -23.11 -2.22 -0.42
C THR A 1000 -21.82 -1.40 -0.47
N ILE A 1001 -21.71 -0.44 -1.40
CA ILE A 1001 -20.49 0.34 -1.64
C ILE A 1001 -20.47 1.59 -0.73
N PRO A 1002 -19.42 1.78 0.10
CA PRO A 1002 -19.31 2.97 0.93
C PRO A 1002 -19.38 4.29 0.14
N PRO A 1003 -20.00 5.36 0.68
CA PRO A 1003 -20.22 6.60 -0.07
C PRO A 1003 -18.94 7.27 -0.59
N ASN A 1004 -17.84 7.16 0.16
CA ASN A 1004 -16.52 7.69 -0.18
C ASN A 1004 -15.86 6.98 -1.39
N CYS A 1005 -16.37 5.82 -1.80
CA CYS A 1005 -15.87 5.06 -2.95
C CYS A 1005 -16.43 5.57 -4.27
N VAL A 1006 -16.20 6.85 -4.56
CA VAL A 1006 -16.80 7.57 -5.69
C VAL A 1006 -16.57 6.85 -7.03
N GLN A 1007 -15.36 6.39 -7.31
CA GLN A 1007 -15.05 5.72 -8.58
C GLN A 1007 -15.83 4.41 -8.78
N LEU A 1008 -15.96 3.58 -7.72
CA LEU A 1008 -16.73 2.34 -7.81
C LEU A 1008 -18.21 2.62 -8.05
N ARG A 1009 -18.75 3.63 -7.35
CA ARG A 1009 -20.15 4.04 -7.52
C ARG A 1009 -20.39 4.58 -8.91
N ASN A 1010 -19.48 5.41 -9.43
CA ASN A 1010 -19.57 5.95 -10.77
C ASN A 1010 -19.57 4.85 -11.85
N LEU A 1011 -18.78 3.79 -11.70
CA LEU A 1011 -18.80 2.66 -12.65
C LEU A 1011 -20.20 2.04 -12.75
N VAL A 1012 -20.84 1.79 -11.61
CA VAL A 1012 -22.18 1.19 -11.56
C VAL A 1012 -23.25 2.17 -12.05
N LEU A 1013 -23.20 3.42 -11.59
CA LEU A 1013 -24.20 4.46 -11.91
C LEU A 1013 -24.09 4.99 -13.34
N SER A 1014 -22.96 4.78 -14.02
CA SER A 1014 -22.77 5.15 -15.43
C SER A 1014 -23.24 4.08 -16.40
N ALA A 1015 -23.72 2.92 -15.92
CA ALA A 1015 -24.29 1.89 -16.76
C ALA A 1015 -25.62 2.37 -17.37
N TYR A 1016 -25.85 2.04 -18.64
CA TYR A 1016 -27.08 2.33 -19.36
C TYR A 1016 -27.40 1.22 -20.39
N PRO A 1017 -28.66 1.02 -20.78
CA PRO A 1017 -29.03 -0.01 -21.75
C PRO A 1017 -28.31 0.15 -23.09
N ARG A 1018 -27.75 -0.93 -23.67
CA ARG A 1018 -26.94 -0.87 -24.91
C ARG A 1018 -27.68 -0.27 -26.10
N ASN A 1019 -29.00 -0.47 -26.17
CA ASN A 1019 -29.82 0.03 -27.28
C ASN A 1019 -30.15 1.53 -27.18
N MET A 1020 -29.78 2.19 -26.08
CA MET A 1020 -30.01 3.62 -25.88
C MET A 1020 -28.83 4.44 -26.40
N ARG A 1021 -29.14 5.47 -27.20
CA ARG A 1021 -28.15 6.48 -27.60
C ARG A 1021 -28.20 7.65 -26.63
N LEU A 1022 -27.14 7.85 -25.86
CA LEU A 1022 -27.04 8.97 -24.94
C LEU A 1022 -26.84 10.28 -25.72
N PRO A 1023 -27.70 11.30 -25.51
CA PRO A 1023 -27.44 12.64 -26.00
C PRO A 1023 -26.18 13.23 -25.38
N ASP A 1024 -25.45 14.07 -26.11
CA ASP A 1024 -24.28 14.75 -25.55
C ASP A 1024 -24.69 15.77 -24.48
N PRO A 1025 -24.28 15.60 -23.19
CA PRO A 1025 -24.62 16.52 -22.12
C PRO A 1025 -24.18 17.96 -22.35
N PHE A 1026 -23.11 18.17 -23.14
CA PHE A 1026 -22.54 19.50 -23.38
C PHE A 1026 -23.23 20.25 -24.52
N ALA A 1027 -23.93 19.54 -25.41
CA ALA A 1027 -24.64 20.10 -26.55
C ALA A 1027 -26.11 20.44 -26.25
N LEU A 1028 -26.66 19.91 -25.16
CA LEU A 1028 -28.05 20.12 -24.77
C LEU A 1028 -28.21 21.36 -23.86
N ASN A 1029 -29.24 22.16 -24.14
CA ASN A 1029 -29.80 23.08 -23.15
C ASN A 1029 -30.86 22.33 -22.32
N PHE A 1030 -31.04 22.65 -21.04
CA PHE A 1030 -31.95 21.88 -20.16
C PHE A 1030 -33.40 21.83 -20.65
N LYS A 1031 -33.89 22.85 -21.37
CA LYS A 1031 -35.20 22.80 -22.06
C LYS A 1031 -35.32 21.69 -23.12
N GLN A 1032 -34.20 21.27 -23.70
CA GLN A 1032 -34.14 20.13 -24.63
C GLN A 1032 -34.07 18.80 -23.88
N VAL A 1033 -33.63 18.79 -22.63
CA VAL A 1033 -33.66 17.60 -21.75
C VAL A 1033 -35.10 17.19 -21.48
N ASP A 1034 -35.99 18.15 -21.23
CA ASP A 1034 -37.44 17.92 -21.03
C ASP A 1034 -38.13 17.32 -22.26
N SER A 1035 -37.51 17.45 -23.45
CA SER A 1035 -38.04 16.96 -24.72
C SER A 1035 -37.61 15.52 -25.06
N ILE A 1036 -36.69 14.94 -24.28
CA ILE A 1036 -36.20 13.57 -24.48
C ILE A 1036 -37.32 12.57 -24.11
N PRO A 1037 -37.83 11.75 -25.03
CA PRO A 1037 -38.92 10.81 -24.76
C PRO A 1037 -38.62 9.83 -23.62
N GLU A 1038 -37.37 9.39 -23.52
CA GLU A 1038 -36.89 8.46 -22.49
C GLU A 1038 -37.05 9.03 -21.07
N MET A 1039 -37.10 10.36 -20.90
CA MET A 1039 -37.31 11.01 -19.60
C MET A 1039 -38.71 10.83 -19.02
N ALA A 1040 -39.66 10.33 -19.80
CA ALA A 1040 -40.99 9.97 -19.32
C ALA A 1040 -41.08 8.48 -18.91
N VAL A 1041 -40.05 7.68 -19.21
CA VAL A 1041 -40.08 6.23 -19.00
C VAL A 1041 -39.36 5.88 -17.71
N GLU A 1042 -40.02 5.12 -16.84
CA GLU A 1042 -39.41 4.61 -15.61
C GLU A 1042 -38.36 3.54 -15.91
N PRO A 1043 -37.21 3.56 -15.20
CA PRO A 1043 -36.20 2.53 -15.37
C PRO A 1043 -36.69 1.19 -14.81
N LYS A 1044 -36.28 0.07 -15.44
CA LYS A 1044 -36.56 -1.27 -14.91
C LYS A 1044 -35.89 -1.44 -13.55
N SER A 1045 -36.68 -1.88 -12.55
CA SER A 1045 -36.21 -2.19 -11.20
C SER A 1045 -36.84 -3.50 -10.74
N ASN A 1046 -36.01 -4.47 -10.36
CA ASN A 1046 -36.46 -5.78 -9.88
C ASN A 1046 -36.64 -5.84 -8.35
N LEU A 1047 -36.68 -4.67 -7.68
CA LEU A 1047 -36.69 -4.56 -6.22
C LEU A 1047 -37.97 -3.89 -5.72
N ASN A 1048 -38.64 -4.55 -4.79
CA ASN A 1048 -39.74 -3.95 -4.05
C ASN A 1048 -39.18 -3.09 -2.91
N MET A 1049 -39.06 -1.78 -3.13
CA MET A 1049 -38.53 -0.85 -2.12
C MET A 1049 -39.36 -0.83 -0.84
N ALA A 1050 -40.66 -1.15 -0.92
CA ALA A 1050 -41.55 -1.17 0.23
C ALA A 1050 -41.20 -2.26 1.26
N SER A 1051 -40.53 -3.34 0.86
CA SER A 1051 -40.12 -4.39 1.80
C SER A 1051 -38.85 -4.05 2.61
N ILE A 1052 -38.10 -3.03 2.17
CA ILE A 1052 -36.86 -2.58 2.84
C ILE A 1052 -37.19 -1.54 3.93
N ILE A 1053 -38.25 -0.76 3.74
CA ILE A 1053 -38.66 0.30 4.66
C ILE A 1053 -39.48 -0.34 5.79
N PRO A 1054 -39.08 -0.18 7.08
CA PRO A 1054 -39.86 -0.69 8.20
C PRO A 1054 -41.28 -0.14 8.21
N ASP A 1055 -42.27 -0.97 8.58
CA ASP A 1055 -43.68 -0.56 8.63
C ASP A 1055 -43.93 0.63 9.57
N SER A 1056 -43.09 0.79 10.60
CA SER A 1056 -43.10 1.95 11.49
C SER A 1056 -42.88 3.28 10.75
N ILE A 1057 -42.09 3.29 9.68
CA ILE A 1057 -41.83 4.48 8.85
C ILE A 1057 -42.78 4.48 7.64
N ARG A 1058 -42.97 3.33 7.00
CA ARG A 1058 -43.70 3.20 5.72
C ARG A 1058 -45.18 3.57 5.86
N LEU A 1059 -45.88 3.07 6.88
CA LEU A 1059 -47.32 3.32 7.03
C LEU A 1059 -47.61 4.82 7.30
N PRO A 1060 -46.91 5.50 8.23
CA PRO A 1060 -47.07 6.94 8.40
C PRO A 1060 -46.65 7.75 7.17
N LEU A 1061 -45.59 7.33 6.47
CA LEU A 1061 -45.14 7.96 5.22
C LEU A 1061 -46.24 7.88 4.15
N ASP A 1062 -46.81 6.70 3.89
CA ASP A 1062 -47.89 6.50 2.92
C ASP A 1062 -49.13 7.32 3.27
N ALA A 1063 -49.47 7.42 4.56
CA ALA A 1063 -50.57 8.26 5.03
C ALA A 1063 -50.29 9.75 4.74
N TYR A 1064 -49.09 10.24 5.07
CA TYR A 1064 -48.69 11.62 4.84
C TYR A 1064 -48.66 11.98 3.35
N LEU A 1065 -48.09 11.11 2.50
CA LEU A 1065 -48.03 11.32 1.05
C LEU A 1065 -49.42 11.39 0.40
N ARG A 1066 -50.43 10.73 0.99
CA ARG A 1066 -51.81 10.73 0.50
C ARG A 1066 -52.63 11.91 1.00
N THR A 1067 -52.56 12.24 2.28
CA THR A 1067 -53.47 13.20 2.92
C THR A 1067 -52.85 14.57 3.21
N ARG A 1068 -51.51 14.65 3.26
CA ARG A 1068 -50.74 15.85 3.65
C ARG A 1068 -51.19 16.48 4.99
N SER A 1069 -51.79 15.70 5.89
CA SER A 1069 -52.45 16.23 7.10
C SER A 1069 -51.67 16.00 8.41
N ALA A 1070 -50.78 15.01 8.47
CA ALA A 1070 -49.99 14.69 9.67
C ALA A 1070 -48.64 15.40 9.68
N VAL A 1071 -48.62 16.73 9.81
CA VAL A 1071 -47.37 17.54 9.70
C VAL A 1071 -46.34 17.18 10.76
N ASP A 1072 -46.76 16.74 11.95
CA ASP A 1072 -45.87 16.28 13.03
C ASP A 1072 -44.96 15.13 12.59
N PHE A 1073 -45.41 14.30 11.63
CA PHE A 1073 -44.60 13.22 11.06
C PHE A 1073 -43.28 13.74 10.46
N LEU A 1074 -43.29 14.91 9.83
CA LEU A 1074 -42.07 15.49 9.26
C LEU A 1074 -41.03 15.74 10.34
N SER A 1075 -41.45 16.24 11.51
CA SER A 1075 -40.55 16.53 12.63
C SER A 1075 -40.00 15.28 13.32
N THR A 1076 -40.74 14.16 13.29
CA THR A 1076 -40.31 12.90 13.90
C THR A 1076 -39.47 12.04 12.96
N LEU A 1077 -39.61 12.22 11.65
CA LEU A 1077 -38.94 11.42 10.62
C LEU A 1077 -37.41 11.37 10.74
N PRO A 1078 -36.66 12.47 11.00
CA PRO A 1078 -35.22 12.40 11.24
C PRO A 1078 -34.83 11.47 12.39
N GLY A 1079 -35.61 11.47 13.48
CA GLY A 1079 -35.41 10.61 14.63
C GLY A 1079 -35.69 9.14 14.32
N MET A 1080 -36.69 8.86 13.46
CA MET A 1080 -36.99 7.49 13.01
C MET A 1080 -35.90 6.91 12.09
N LEU A 1081 -35.12 7.76 11.41
CA LEU A 1081 -34.01 7.35 10.54
C LEU A 1081 -32.68 7.17 11.31
N GLN A 1082 -32.61 7.68 12.55
CA GLN A 1082 -31.42 7.62 13.38
C GLN A 1082 -31.34 6.28 14.13
N ILE A 1083 -30.18 5.64 14.09
CA ILE A 1083 -29.92 4.33 14.73
C ILE A 1083 -28.82 4.39 15.80
N SER A 1084 -28.02 5.46 15.81
CA SER A 1084 -26.90 5.63 16.74
C SER A 1084 -26.58 7.11 16.94
N GLU A 1085 -25.82 7.41 17.99
CA GLU A 1085 -25.22 8.74 18.21
C GLU A 1085 -23.76 8.82 17.77
N THR A 1086 -23.15 7.68 17.42
CA THR A 1086 -21.74 7.60 17.02
C THR A 1086 -21.52 8.27 15.64
N PRO A 1087 -20.61 9.25 15.52
CA PRO A 1087 -20.28 9.87 14.24
C PRO A 1087 -19.88 8.85 13.17
N GLY A 1088 -20.46 8.95 11.98
CA GLY A 1088 -20.18 8.06 10.83
C GLY A 1088 -21.08 6.81 10.77
N SER A 1089 -21.92 6.57 11.79
CA SER A 1089 -22.94 5.52 11.79
C SER A 1089 -24.26 5.98 12.39
N LYS A 1090 -24.55 7.29 12.36
CA LYS A 1090 -25.74 7.85 13.04
C LYS A 1090 -27.05 7.40 12.41
N TYR A 1091 -27.08 7.29 11.08
CA TYR A 1091 -28.29 7.00 10.32
C TYR A 1091 -28.23 5.66 9.60
N ASN A 1092 -29.39 5.05 9.40
CA ASN A 1092 -29.52 3.87 8.56
C ASN A 1092 -29.49 4.26 7.08
N SER A 1093 -28.33 4.11 6.44
CA SER A 1093 -28.15 4.47 5.02
C SER A 1093 -29.06 3.68 4.09
N THR A 1094 -29.29 2.39 4.36
CA THR A 1094 -30.12 1.51 3.52
C THR A 1094 -31.58 1.95 3.54
N VAL A 1095 -32.12 2.25 4.73
CA VAL A 1095 -33.50 2.75 4.86
C VAL A 1095 -33.62 4.15 4.23
N MET A 1096 -32.62 5.02 4.39
CA MET A 1096 -32.62 6.33 3.76
C MET A 1096 -32.59 6.25 2.24
N ASN A 1097 -31.75 5.38 1.67
CA ASN A 1097 -31.70 5.11 0.23
C ASN A 1097 -33.05 4.59 -0.30
N ALA A 1098 -33.67 3.65 0.43
CA ALA A 1098 -34.95 3.05 0.05
C ALA A 1098 -36.08 4.08 0.08
N MET A 1099 -36.16 4.87 1.17
CA MET A 1099 -37.16 5.91 1.36
C MET A 1099 -37.06 6.98 0.27
N VAL A 1100 -35.86 7.48 -0.03
CA VAL A 1100 -35.66 8.51 -1.08
C VAL A 1100 -36.17 8.02 -2.43
N LEU A 1101 -35.80 6.79 -2.81
CA LEU A 1101 -36.25 6.21 -4.08
C LEU A 1101 -37.75 5.94 -4.07
N TYR A 1102 -38.30 5.40 -2.98
CA TYR A 1102 -39.73 5.12 -2.83
C TYR A 1102 -40.60 6.37 -2.95
N VAL A 1103 -40.22 7.46 -2.25
CA VAL A 1103 -40.91 8.76 -2.32
C VAL A 1103 -40.87 9.31 -3.75
N GLY A 1104 -39.72 9.22 -4.43
CA GLY A 1104 -39.60 9.65 -5.82
C GLY A 1104 -40.45 8.84 -6.79
N MET A 1105 -40.49 7.50 -6.64
CA MET A 1105 -41.36 6.63 -7.45
C MET A 1105 -42.84 7.00 -7.26
N LYS A 1106 -43.29 7.15 -6.02
CA LYS A 1106 -44.69 7.55 -5.73
C LYS A 1106 -45.03 8.94 -6.24
N ALA A 1107 -44.06 9.87 -6.24
CA ALA A 1107 -44.26 11.19 -6.81
C ALA A 1107 -44.43 11.14 -8.34
N ILE A 1108 -43.62 10.34 -9.02
CA ILE A 1108 -43.72 10.13 -10.48
C ILE A 1108 -45.05 9.46 -10.84
N GLU A 1109 -45.44 8.40 -10.12
CA GLU A 1109 -46.75 7.75 -10.26
C GLU A 1109 -47.89 8.78 -10.13
N SER A 1110 -47.87 9.62 -9.08
CA SER A 1110 -48.89 10.65 -8.87
C SER A 1110 -48.94 11.70 -9.99
N LEU A 1111 -47.79 12.07 -10.57
CA LEU A 1111 -47.72 12.98 -11.72
C LEU A 1111 -48.30 12.34 -12.98
N HIS A 1112 -48.01 11.05 -13.22
CA HIS A 1112 -48.56 10.30 -14.34
C HIS A 1112 -50.08 10.13 -14.22
N GLU A 1113 -50.60 9.84 -13.03
CA GLU A 1113 -52.05 9.79 -12.76
C GLU A 1113 -52.74 11.12 -13.06
N ARG A 1114 -52.10 12.25 -12.72
CA ARG A 1114 -52.58 13.61 -13.01
C ARG A 1114 -52.31 14.05 -14.45
N ARG A 1115 -51.68 13.21 -15.28
CA ARG A 1115 -51.24 13.50 -16.66
C ARG A 1115 -50.37 14.76 -16.77
N GLN A 1116 -49.57 15.03 -15.74
CA GLN A 1116 -48.64 16.16 -15.71
C GLN A 1116 -47.23 15.69 -16.10
N ARG A 1117 -46.47 16.56 -16.78
CA ARG A 1117 -45.05 16.30 -17.07
C ARG A 1117 -44.21 16.63 -15.83
N ILE A 1118 -43.12 15.88 -15.67
CA ILE A 1118 -42.10 16.18 -14.65
C ILE A 1118 -41.45 17.52 -15.01
N SER A 1119 -41.43 18.46 -14.06
CA SER A 1119 -40.78 19.76 -14.18
C SER A 1119 -40.56 20.35 -12.78
N ILE A 1120 -39.69 21.35 -12.64
CA ILE A 1120 -39.45 22.03 -11.36
C ILE A 1120 -40.75 22.60 -10.77
N HIS A 1121 -41.68 23.07 -11.60
CA HIS A 1121 -42.94 23.66 -11.15
C HIS A 1121 -43.97 22.61 -10.71
N THR A 1122 -43.99 21.43 -11.35
CA THR A 1122 -44.97 20.38 -11.04
C THR A 1122 -44.60 19.55 -9.82
N ILE A 1123 -43.31 19.45 -9.49
CA ILE A 1123 -42.86 18.79 -8.26
C ILE A 1123 -42.96 19.69 -7.02
N ALA A 1124 -43.04 21.01 -7.21
CA ALA A 1124 -43.10 22.00 -6.14
C ALA A 1124 -44.42 21.91 -5.35
N HIS A 1125 -44.36 22.25 -4.05
CA HIS A 1125 -45.52 22.34 -3.16
C HIS A 1125 -46.35 21.04 -3.05
N THR A 1126 -45.71 19.88 -3.21
CA THR A 1126 -46.31 18.56 -3.07
C THR A 1126 -45.90 17.90 -1.75
N ALA A 1127 -46.73 16.98 -1.22
CA ALA A 1127 -46.40 16.19 -0.03
C ALA A 1127 -45.07 15.42 -0.17
N PHE A 1128 -44.71 15.03 -1.40
CA PHE A 1128 -43.43 14.36 -1.70
C PHE A 1128 -42.23 15.31 -1.53
N MET A 1129 -42.35 16.56 -2.00
CA MET A 1129 -41.29 17.56 -1.86
C MET A 1129 -41.15 18.03 -0.42
N ASP A 1130 -42.25 18.09 0.34
CA ASP A 1130 -42.24 18.43 1.77
C ASP A 1130 -41.29 17.50 2.55
N ILE A 1131 -41.24 16.20 2.21
CA ILE A 1131 -40.29 15.23 2.80
C ILE A 1131 -38.84 15.66 2.53
N PHE A 1132 -38.49 15.93 1.27
CA PHE A 1132 -37.12 16.26 0.90
C PHE A 1132 -36.66 17.60 1.48
N GLN A 1133 -37.52 18.62 1.45
CA GLN A 1133 -37.24 19.93 2.05
C GLN A 1133 -37.06 19.82 3.56
N ASN A 1134 -37.95 19.10 4.24
CA ASN A 1134 -37.87 18.93 5.67
C ASN A 1134 -36.57 18.22 6.09
N LEU A 1135 -36.25 17.09 5.43
CA LEU A 1135 -35.02 16.36 5.73
C LEU A 1135 -33.76 17.16 5.39
N ALA A 1136 -33.77 17.96 4.31
CA ALA A 1136 -32.65 18.82 3.96
C ALA A 1136 -32.38 19.91 5.02
N VAL A 1137 -33.41 20.36 5.75
CA VAL A 1137 -33.28 21.38 6.81
C VAL A 1137 -33.02 20.76 8.18
N GLN A 1138 -33.72 19.69 8.55
CA GLN A 1138 -33.68 19.13 9.90
C GLN A 1138 -32.51 18.17 10.16
N LEU A 1139 -31.98 17.50 9.13
CA LEU A 1139 -30.87 16.58 9.32
C LEU A 1139 -29.56 17.33 9.61
N CYS A 1140 -28.71 16.75 10.46
CA CYS A 1140 -27.35 17.22 10.62
C CYS A 1140 -26.51 17.01 9.34
N THR A 1141 -25.28 17.55 9.29
CA THR A 1141 -24.37 17.43 8.13
C THR A 1141 -24.18 15.99 7.65
N GLU A 1142 -24.08 15.01 8.55
CA GLU A 1142 -23.95 13.59 8.20
C GLU A 1142 -25.22 13.06 7.52
N GLY A 1143 -26.40 13.34 8.09
CA GLY A 1143 -27.69 12.91 7.54
C GLY A 1143 -27.98 13.56 6.19
N ARG A 1144 -27.72 14.86 6.05
CA ARG A 1144 -27.87 15.59 4.76
C ARG A 1144 -26.94 15.03 3.69
N TYR A 1145 -25.69 14.71 4.06
CA TYR A 1145 -24.75 14.08 3.13
C TYR A 1145 -25.27 12.73 2.62
N LEU A 1146 -25.85 11.89 3.49
CA LEU A 1146 -26.47 10.61 3.09
C LEU A 1146 -27.72 10.81 2.24
N LEU A 1147 -28.60 11.76 2.61
CA LEU A 1147 -29.82 12.10 1.86
C LEU A 1147 -29.49 12.54 0.43
N PHE A 1148 -28.60 13.51 0.28
CA PHE A 1148 -28.19 14.00 -1.04
C PHE A 1148 -27.42 12.93 -1.82
N ASN A 1149 -26.66 12.06 -1.16
CA ASN A 1149 -26.07 10.90 -1.83
C ASN A 1149 -27.11 9.92 -2.37
N ALA A 1150 -28.21 9.70 -1.64
CA ALA A 1150 -29.32 8.86 -2.07
C ALA A 1150 -30.05 9.44 -3.28
N ILE A 1151 -30.25 10.76 -3.32
CA ILE A 1151 -30.80 11.50 -4.48
C ILE A 1151 -29.83 11.40 -5.67
N ALA A 1152 -28.55 11.69 -5.45
CA ALA A 1152 -27.52 11.64 -6.50
C ALA A 1152 -27.31 10.25 -7.10
N ASN A 1153 -27.65 9.17 -6.38
CA ASN A 1153 -27.61 7.80 -6.92
C ASN A 1153 -28.61 7.58 -8.06
N GLN A 1154 -29.66 8.40 -8.13
CA GLN A 1154 -30.71 8.27 -9.15
C GLN A 1154 -30.40 9.05 -10.43
N LEU A 1155 -29.35 9.88 -10.42
CA LEU A 1155 -28.89 10.67 -11.56
C LEU A 1155 -28.04 9.82 -12.52
N ARG A 1156 -28.68 8.95 -13.32
CA ARG A 1156 -28.02 7.91 -14.13
C ARG A 1156 -28.08 8.23 -15.62
N TYR A 1157 -28.77 7.42 -16.42
CA TYR A 1157 -29.04 7.66 -17.84
C TYR A 1157 -30.40 8.34 -18.02
N PRO A 1158 -30.80 8.80 -19.22
CA PRO A 1158 -32.13 9.37 -19.44
C PRO A 1158 -33.26 8.41 -19.03
N ASN A 1159 -33.99 8.76 -17.98
CA ASN A 1159 -35.18 8.06 -17.46
C ASN A 1159 -35.97 8.98 -16.51
N ALA A 1160 -37.20 8.62 -16.19
CA ALA A 1160 -38.09 9.41 -15.31
C ALA A 1160 -37.50 9.68 -13.92
N HIS A 1161 -36.79 8.72 -13.32
CA HIS A 1161 -36.15 8.94 -12.00
C HIS A 1161 -35.04 9.99 -12.10
N THR A 1162 -34.17 9.85 -13.09
CA THR A 1162 -33.08 10.81 -13.34
C THR A 1162 -33.63 12.22 -13.54
N HIS A 1163 -34.72 12.36 -14.30
CA HIS A 1163 -35.37 13.66 -14.50
C HIS A 1163 -35.95 14.21 -13.19
N TYR A 1164 -36.75 13.41 -12.48
CA TYR A 1164 -37.38 13.82 -11.22
C TYR A 1164 -36.33 14.24 -10.17
N PHE A 1165 -35.33 13.41 -9.90
CA PHE A 1165 -34.31 13.70 -8.90
C PHE A 1165 -33.35 14.82 -9.31
N SER A 1166 -33.14 15.05 -10.62
CA SER A 1166 -32.46 16.26 -11.10
C SER A 1166 -33.25 17.51 -10.74
N CYS A 1167 -34.56 17.51 -10.99
CA CYS A 1167 -35.43 18.62 -10.63
C CYS A 1167 -35.52 18.81 -9.10
N VAL A 1168 -35.50 17.73 -8.30
CA VAL A 1168 -35.44 17.82 -6.83
C VAL A 1168 -34.17 18.56 -6.37
N PHE A 1169 -32.99 18.20 -6.89
CA PHE A 1169 -31.76 18.90 -6.51
C PHE A 1169 -31.78 20.38 -6.89
N LEU A 1170 -32.21 20.69 -8.12
CA LEU A 1170 -32.29 22.06 -8.60
C LEU A 1170 -33.31 22.88 -7.78
N PHE A 1171 -34.44 22.28 -7.40
CA PHE A 1171 -35.46 22.90 -6.55
C PHE A 1171 -34.94 23.14 -5.13
N LEU A 1172 -34.28 22.16 -4.51
CA LEU A 1172 -33.70 22.30 -3.17
C LEU A 1172 -32.58 23.35 -3.16
N PHE A 1173 -31.78 23.45 -4.22
CA PHE A 1173 -30.74 24.47 -4.32
C PHE A 1173 -31.33 25.88 -4.42
N LEU A 1174 -32.37 26.06 -5.26
CA LEU A 1174 -33.00 27.35 -5.52
C LEU A 1174 -33.82 27.88 -4.33
N ASN A 1175 -34.52 27.00 -3.61
CA ASN A 1175 -35.46 27.37 -2.54
C ASN A 1175 -34.89 27.18 -1.13
N SER A 1176 -33.58 27.01 -0.99
CA SER A 1176 -32.95 26.91 0.33
C SER A 1176 -32.44 28.27 0.80
N ASP A 1177 -32.79 28.63 2.03
CA ASP A 1177 -32.28 29.83 2.72
C ASP A 1177 -30.94 29.58 3.46
N HIS A 1178 -30.41 28.36 3.39
CA HIS A 1178 -29.19 27.97 4.10
C HIS A 1178 -28.06 27.62 3.10
N ASP A 1179 -27.03 28.46 3.04
CA ASP A 1179 -25.84 28.26 2.20
C ASP A 1179 -25.19 26.88 2.39
N ALA A 1180 -25.26 26.30 3.60
CA ALA A 1180 -24.75 24.97 3.88
C ALA A 1180 -25.43 23.85 3.08
N ILE A 1181 -26.72 24.00 2.72
CA ILE A 1181 -27.44 23.03 1.88
C ILE A 1181 -26.92 23.13 0.44
N GLN A 1182 -26.79 24.35 -0.08
CA GLN A 1182 -26.28 24.63 -1.42
C GLN A 1182 -24.83 24.17 -1.60
N GLU A 1183 -23.99 24.42 -0.59
CA GLU A 1183 -22.62 23.93 -0.54
C GLU A 1183 -22.57 22.40 -0.58
N GLN A 1184 -23.39 21.71 0.21
CA GLN A 1184 -23.39 20.24 0.25
C GLN A 1184 -23.91 19.61 -1.04
N ILE A 1185 -24.96 20.16 -1.65
CA ILE A 1185 -25.45 19.74 -2.97
C ILE A 1185 -24.31 19.89 -3.99
N THR A 1186 -23.68 21.07 -4.02
CA THR A 1186 -22.55 21.35 -4.92
C THR A 1186 -21.40 20.39 -4.70
N ARG A 1187 -21.03 20.14 -3.44
CA ARG A 1187 -19.95 19.22 -3.06
C ARG A 1187 -20.22 17.80 -3.55
N ILE A 1188 -21.43 17.28 -3.40
CA ILE A 1188 -21.79 15.90 -3.80
C ILE A 1188 -21.83 15.74 -5.31
N LEU A 1189 -22.35 16.74 -6.03
CA LEU A 1189 -22.29 16.73 -7.49
C LEU A 1189 -20.83 16.81 -7.97
N PHE A 1190 -20.05 17.72 -7.39
CA PHE A 1190 -18.67 17.97 -7.78
C PHE A 1190 -17.72 16.81 -7.43
N GLU A 1191 -17.79 16.23 -6.23
CA GLU A 1191 -16.91 15.13 -5.82
C GLU A 1191 -17.04 13.93 -6.78
N ARG A 1192 -18.27 13.68 -7.27
CA ARG A 1192 -18.57 12.63 -8.26
C ARG A 1192 -18.05 12.95 -9.65
N LEU A 1193 -17.89 14.22 -10.01
CA LEU A 1193 -17.34 14.65 -11.29
C LEU A 1193 -15.81 14.78 -11.30
N VAL A 1194 -15.20 15.07 -10.14
CA VAL A 1194 -13.73 15.11 -9.98
C VAL A 1194 -13.12 13.72 -10.11
N ALA A 1195 -13.87 12.66 -9.80
CA ALA A 1195 -13.43 11.29 -9.97
C ALA A 1195 -13.08 10.95 -11.44
N LEU A 1196 -12.30 9.88 -11.62
CA LEU A 1196 -12.01 9.32 -12.95
C LEU A 1196 -13.29 8.87 -13.65
N ARG A 1197 -13.31 9.00 -14.99
CA ARG A 1197 -14.38 8.47 -15.83
C ARG A 1197 -14.58 6.97 -15.59
N PRO A 1198 -15.81 6.45 -15.74
CA PRO A 1198 -16.99 7.10 -16.30
C PRO A 1198 -17.71 8.04 -15.32
N HIS A 1199 -18.58 8.91 -15.86
CA HIS A 1199 -19.44 9.81 -15.09
C HIS A 1199 -20.90 9.55 -15.50
N PRO A 1200 -21.83 9.45 -14.53
CA PRO A 1200 -23.25 9.30 -14.85
C PRO A 1200 -23.78 10.49 -15.67
N TRP A 1201 -24.62 10.22 -16.65
CA TRP A 1201 -25.11 11.22 -17.59
C TRP A 1201 -25.99 12.28 -16.91
N GLY A 1202 -26.92 11.86 -16.05
CA GLY A 1202 -27.84 12.73 -15.31
C GLY A 1202 -27.09 13.61 -14.32
N LEU A 1203 -26.03 13.09 -13.70
CA LEU A 1203 -25.17 13.85 -12.81
C LEU A 1203 -24.53 15.04 -13.54
N LEU A 1204 -24.01 14.81 -14.75
CA LEU A 1204 -23.46 15.87 -15.60
C LEU A 1204 -24.53 16.89 -15.96
N ILE A 1205 -25.72 16.45 -16.40
CA ILE A 1205 -26.83 17.33 -16.78
C ILE A 1205 -27.25 18.24 -15.62
N THR A 1206 -27.48 17.67 -14.42
CA THR A 1206 -27.87 18.45 -13.24
C THR A 1206 -26.81 19.49 -12.88
N PHE A 1207 -25.53 19.11 -12.93
CA PHE A 1207 -24.44 20.03 -12.60
C PHE A 1207 -24.22 21.12 -13.65
N ILE A 1208 -24.35 20.78 -14.93
CA ILE A 1208 -24.27 21.75 -16.04
C ILE A 1208 -25.40 22.77 -15.92
N GLU A 1209 -26.62 22.32 -15.61
CA GLU A 1209 -27.76 23.23 -15.44
C GLU A 1209 -27.57 24.18 -14.26
N LEU A 1210 -27.07 23.68 -13.14
CA LEU A 1210 -26.78 24.49 -11.96
C LEU A 1210 -25.78 25.62 -12.25
N ILE A 1211 -24.78 25.35 -13.11
CA ILE A 1211 -23.73 26.31 -13.46
C ILE A 1211 -24.16 27.28 -14.57
N LYS A 1212 -24.87 26.79 -15.60
CA LYS A 1212 -25.19 27.58 -16.80
C LYS A 1212 -26.44 28.42 -16.65
N ASN A 1213 -27.44 27.95 -15.91
CA ASN A 1213 -28.71 28.68 -15.79
C ASN A 1213 -28.57 29.82 -14.77
N PRO A 1214 -28.71 31.09 -15.19
CA PRO A 1214 -28.50 32.24 -14.30
C PRO A 1214 -29.51 32.31 -13.15
N VAL A 1215 -30.66 31.63 -13.24
CA VAL A 1215 -31.68 31.60 -12.18
C VAL A 1215 -31.10 31.10 -10.84
N TYR A 1216 -30.14 30.18 -10.87
CA TYR A 1216 -29.54 29.62 -9.65
C TYR A 1216 -28.49 30.54 -9.01
N ASN A 1217 -28.03 31.59 -9.71
CA ASN A 1217 -26.99 32.50 -9.23
C ASN A 1217 -25.76 31.80 -8.63
N PHE A 1218 -25.36 30.64 -9.19
CA PHE A 1218 -24.35 29.75 -8.61
C PHE A 1218 -23.04 30.47 -8.25
N TRP A 1219 -22.55 31.36 -9.12
CA TRP A 1219 -21.30 32.08 -8.94
C TRP A 1219 -21.34 33.20 -7.89
N LYS A 1220 -22.50 33.47 -7.28
CA LYS A 1220 -22.67 34.44 -6.19
C LYS A 1220 -22.16 33.88 -4.85
N TYR A 1221 -22.23 32.57 -4.64
CA TYR A 1221 -21.95 31.97 -3.33
C TYR A 1221 -20.45 31.92 -3.02
N GLU A 1222 -20.08 32.23 -1.78
CA GLU A 1222 -18.68 32.28 -1.34
C GLU A 1222 -17.94 30.94 -1.49
N PHE A 1223 -18.63 29.81 -1.28
CA PHE A 1223 -18.03 28.47 -1.43
C PHE A 1223 -17.56 28.18 -2.86
N THR A 1224 -18.05 28.90 -3.88
CA THR A 1224 -17.55 28.76 -5.26
C THR A 1224 -16.18 29.42 -5.47
N ARG A 1225 -15.81 30.34 -4.57
CA ARG A 1225 -14.55 31.12 -4.58
C ARG A 1225 -13.71 30.94 -3.32
N CYS A 1226 -14.04 29.94 -2.49
CA CYS A 1226 -13.35 29.70 -1.22
C CYS A 1226 -11.87 29.35 -1.39
N ALA A 1227 -11.49 28.77 -2.54
CA ALA A 1227 -10.12 28.51 -2.93
C ALA A 1227 -9.93 28.74 -4.44
N PRO A 1228 -8.83 29.37 -4.89
CA PRO A 1228 -8.55 29.59 -6.31
C PRO A 1228 -8.51 28.29 -7.14
N GLU A 1229 -8.18 27.16 -6.52
CA GLU A 1229 -8.20 25.84 -7.14
C GLU A 1229 -9.63 25.35 -7.42
N ILE A 1230 -10.54 25.56 -6.48
CA ILE A 1230 -11.95 25.16 -6.58
C ILE A 1230 -12.65 26.02 -7.64
N GLU A 1231 -12.42 27.34 -7.60
CA GLU A 1231 -12.94 28.27 -8.61
C GLU A 1231 -12.45 27.90 -10.01
N ARG A 1232 -11.16 27.62 -10.18
CA ARG A 1232 -10.59 27.16 -11.46
C ARG A 1232 -11.17 25.81 -11.90
N LEU A 1233 -11.44 24.89 -10.98
CA LEU A 1233 -12.06 23.60 -11.31
C LEU A 1233 -13.49 23.77 -11.80
N PHE A 1234 -14.30 24.59 -11.11
CA PHE A 1234 -15.65 24.93 -11.57
C PHE A 1234 -15.61 25.63 -12.92
N GLN A 1235 -14.69 26.59 -13.10
CA GLN A 1235 -14.54 27.33 -14.35
C GLN A 1235 -14.06 26.43 -15.50
N ASN A 1236 -13.18 25.46 -15.23
CA ASN A 1236 -12.75 24.49 -16.23
C ASN A 1236 -13.92 23.60 -16.67
N VAL A 1237 -14.72 23.10 -15.72
CA VAL A 1237 -15.92 22.33 -16.07
C VAL A 1237 -16.88 23.20 -16.88
N ALA A 1238 -17.16 24.43 -16.42
CA ALA A 1238 -18.02 25.38 -17.11
C ALA A 1238 -17.54 25.71 -18.55
N ASN A 1239 -16.24 25.99 -18.72
CA ASN A 1239 -15.62 26.30 -20.01
C ASN A 1239 -15.65 25.13 -20.98
N THR A 1240 -15.60 23.89 -20.47
CA THR A 1240 -15.75 22.68 -21.31
C THR A 1240 -17.19 22.51 -21.83
N CYS A 1241 -18.16 23.17 -21.19
CA CYS A 1241 -19.59 23.17 -21.53
C CYS A 1241 -20.06 24.36 -22.37
N VAL A 1242 -19.19 25.35 -22.63
CA VAL A 1242 -19.52 26.56 -23.41
C VAL A 1242 -18.84 26.44 -24.77
N THR A 1243 -19.59 26.02 -25.79
CA THR A 1243 -19.20 26.26 -27.18
C THR A 1243 -19.13 27.78 -27.42
N ALA A 1244 -18.08 28.21 -28.11
CA ALA A 1244 -17.84 29.60 -28.47
C ALA A 1244 -19.12 30.27 -28.97
N ARG A 1245 -19.46 31.43 -28.38
CA ARG A 1245 -20.45 32.35 -28.98
C ARG A 1245 -20.06 32.55 -30.44
N GLN A 1246 -20.99 32.31 -31.37
CA GLN A 1246 -20.85 32.88 -32.70
C GLN A 1246 -20.75 34.41 -32.53
N PRO A 1247 -19.78 35.07 -33.17
CA PRO A 1247 -19.65 36.51 -33.06
C PRO A 1247 -20.92 37.15 -33.62
N ASP A 1248 -21.53 38.03 -32.83
CA ASP A 1248 -22.60 38.90 -33.26
C ASP A 1248 -22.15 39.62 -34.54
N SER A 1249 -22.88 39.40 -35.63
CA SER A 1249 -22.73 40.21 -36.82
C SER A 1249 -23.18 41.63 -36.47
N GLU A 1250 -22.21 42.52 -36.28
CA GLU A 1250 -22.42 43.95 -36.42
C GLU A 1250 -23.07 44.22 -37.78
N VAL A 1251 -24.38 44.43 -37.78
CA VAL A 1251 -25.06 45.06 -38.91
C VAL A 1251 -24.78 46.55 -38.79
N SER A 1252 -23.79 46.98 -39.57
CA SER A 1252 -23.52 48.36 -39.88
C SER A 1252 -24.77 49.04 -40.47
N LYS A 1253 -25.03 50.24 -39.97
CA LYS A 1253 -25.80 51.32 -40.60
C LYS A 1253 -25.90 51.21 -42.13
N ALA A 1254 -27.14 51.06 -42.62
CA ALA A 1254 -27.71 51.77 -43.76
C ALA A 1254 -29.24 51.74 -43.61
#